data_AF-A0A970YGW9-F1
#
_entry.id   AF-A0A970YGW9-F1
#
_cell.length_a   1.000
_cell.length_b   1.000
_cell.length_c   1.000
_cell.angle_alpha   90.00
_cell.angle_beta   90.00
_cell.angle_gamma   90.00
#
_symmetry.space_group_name_H-M   'P 1'
#
loop_
_entity.id
_entity.type
_entity.pdbx_description
1 polymer ?
#
loop_
_entity_poly.entity_id
_entity_poly.type
_entity_poly.pdbx_seq_one_letter_code
_entity_poly.pdbx_strand_id
1 'polypeptide(L)'
;MKDHTARRVLEGVPRVAFYGDMVKSGAQGCPEDIPLPACLKSLAEYRGLEWLGCRHRNSAPLGSPFACAYAYFMAVCGQGFSHIWNRSEWDPANASALYLTDEALDPVRWALESIGYRAEALGNAGVDRERLFPEHADRASMLERIRSSIDTGMPVLGFGVVGPSECCLIAGYDDEGEVLIGWSFFQGFPEFSPGLEFEPGGYFRKRGWFPDTLGIVVPSGEPVRPAPRQLFESSLRRGLRLMRQKSARGRYATGTAAFDAWKEALLCDETFHRSSPERLRELHQVHDGAVGGVAEYRCYAADFVEWAAEEYPWARDELRQAAGCFRVQHDLMWRVWEQLGGHPEYSGLEEEPSLAFARPDVRGRIVDVLRQARQRDAEASEHLEAALRLVGEGQATSAAPARRAVLEGVPYVGFDTSRTSGEKRGTWVCAATHAALHYLRDPHSYSFLMGVSGAAFRLAWNAERWDGGNISTLNIGEDPTEHIRRAFRAVGWVPAILGNPQWRDGLPAEAPTGTYRGPDYLGPNVEYQGEAALRERVCHDLRFKRYPLISIGTVFPPECGLITGYDDGGDVIIGWHHFQGFPENTESGKVSLEPDGRFRKRDWYPDTIGVVAFDYKTARPSLADTYRNAIEWAVTLGRTPRFRQHYSGLAAYEAWAAALADGRRFEELDDEARFAPLMCQNDAMNTIIEGRTNAAEFLRDAARTLSSAAPALEAAAGAYEAEVRTVLEMADRLGGVRWHEEPAALLADAGVRARLVALIDRARLQEEEALSSL
;
A
#
# COMPACT_ATOMS: atom_id res chain seq x y z
N MET A 1 51.35 13.91 29.19
CA MET A 1 50.91 12.54 29.52
C MET A 1 49.55 12.67 30.17
N LYS A 2 48.46 12.27 29.47
CA LYS A 2 47.17 12.12 30.14
C LYS A 2 47.26 10.84 30.98
N ASP A 3 46.91 10.94 32.25
CA ASP A 3 46.88 9.82 33.18
C ASP A 3 45.76 8.87 32.71
N HIS A 4 46.13 7.78 32.03
CA HIS A 4 45.13 6.81 31.54
C HIS A 4 44.63 6.03 32.74
N THR A 5 43.31 6.06 32.97
CA THR A 5 42.66 5.26 34.00
C THR A 5 42.82 3.77 33.69
N ALA A 6 43.12 2.94 34.69
CA ALA A 6 43.26 1.49 34.51
C ALA A 6 41.98 0.80 33.98
N ARG A 7 40.82 1.45 34.19
CA ARG A 7 39.49 1.01 33.78
C ARG A 7 38.62 2.20 33.40
N ARG A 8 37.82 2.06 32.34
CA ARG A 8 36.72 2.98 32.02
C ARG A 8 35.58 2.27 31.32
N VAL A 9 34.35 2.55 31.74
CA VAL A 9 33.11 2.02 31.15
C VAL A 9 32.14 3.17 30.90
N LEU A 10 31.54 3.19 29.71
CA LEU A 10 30.47 4.10 29.35
C LEU A 10 29.14 3.50 29.80
N GLU A 11 28.61 4.04 30.89
CA GLU A 11 27.31 3.67 31.44
C GLU A 11 26.16 4.16 30.56
N GLY A 12 25.08 3.38 30.45
CA GLY A 12 23.87 3.76 29.73
C GLY A 12 23.91 3.59 28.21
N VAL A 13 24.91 2.88 27.67
CA VAL A 13 24.90 2.44 26.27
C VAL A 13 23.79 1.41 26.08
N PRO A 14 22.79 1.64 25.20
CA PRO A 14 21.69 0.72 25.00
C PRO A 14 22.15 -0.68 24.60
N ARG A 15 21.43 -1.68 25.10
CA ARG A 15 21.70 -3.09 24.82
C ARG A 15 21.48 -3.40 23.34
N VAL A 16 22.36 -4.25 22.81
CA VAL A 16 22.29 -4.82 21.46
C VAL A 16 22.15 -6.34 21.60
N ALA A 17 21.07 -6.92 21.06
CA ALA A 17 20.78 -8.35 21.09
C ALA A 17 19.69 -8.70 20.07
N PHE A 18 19.55 -9.99 19.71
CA PHE A 18 18.41 -10.48 18.94
C PHE A 18 17.09 -10.15 19.63
N TYR A 19 16.07 -9.85 18.85
CA TYR A 19 14.76 -9.45 19.35
C TYR A 19 14.16 -10.50 20.29
N GLY A 20 14.26 -11.79 19.93
CA GLY A 20 13.80 -12.88 20.78
C GLY A 20 14.43 -12.87 22.18
N ASP A 21 15.72 -12.53 22.28
CA ASP A 21 16.42 -12.44 23.57
C ASP A 21 16.08 -11.17 24.35
N MET A 22 15.82 -10.06 23.64
CA MET A 22 15.31 -8.83 24.24
C MET A 22 13.94 -9.07 24.88
N VAL A 23 13.01 -9.71 24.16
CA VAL A 23 11.67 -10.05 24.65
C VAL A 23 11.75 -10.99 25.86
N LYS A 24 12.56 -12.06 25.79
CA LYS A 24 12.74 -13.00 26.92
C LYS A 24 13.26 -12.32 28.19
N SER A 25 14.06 -11.27 28.04
CA SER A 25 14.56 -10.48 29.17
C SER A 25 13.57 -9.43 29.70
N GLY A 26 12.35 -9.36 29.14
CA GLY A 26 11.32 -8.39 29.51
C GLY A 26 11.57 -6.98 28.97
N ALA A 27 12.54 -6.80 28.06
CA ALA A 27 12.84 -5.51 27.46
C ALA A 27 11.88 -5.22 26.30
N GLN A 28 11.33 -4.01 26.26
CA GLN A 28 10.58 -3.51 25.09
C GLN A 28 11.58 -2.90 24.08
N GLY A 29 11.55 -3.36 22.83
CA GLY A 29 12.52 -2.96 21.81
C GLY A 29 11.94 -3.00 20.40
N CYS A 30 12.70 -2.47 19.44
CA CYS A 30 12.43 -2.69 18.02
C CYS A 30 12.68 -4.18 17.71
N PRO A 31 11.91 -4.82 16.80
CA PRO A 31 12.26 -6.15 16.30
C PRO A 31 13.49 -6.04 15.39
N GLU A 32 14.66 -6.05 16.01
CA GLU A 32 15.96 -5.86 15.39
C GLU A 32 16.80 -7.14 15.48
N ASP A 33 17.14 -7.75 14.35
CA ASP A 33 17.96 -8.97 14.30
C ASP A 33 19.22 -8.82 13.42
N ILE A 34 19.51 -7.62 12.90
CA ILE A 34 20.70 -7.32 12.09
C ILE A 34 21.75 -6.53 12.91
N PRO A 35 22.99 -7.06 13.06
CA PRO A 35 23.98 -6.50 13.98
C PRO A 35 24.39 -5.04 13.75
N LEU A 36 24.75 -4.67 12.51
CA LEU A 36 25.29 -3.34 12.21
C LEU A 36 24.26 -2.21 12.46
N PRO A 37 23.02 -2.26 11.91
CA PRO A 37 22.03 -1.21 12.13
C PRO A 37 21.60 -1.10 13.60
N ALA A 38 21.56 -2.20 14.34
CA ALA A 38 21.24 -2.20 15.77
C ALA A 38 22.36 -1.56 16.62
N CYS A 39 23.64 -1.84 16.30
CA CYS A 39 24.78 -1.15 16.91
C CYS A 39 24.75 0.35 16.62
N LEU A 40 24.47 0.75 15.37
CA LEU A 40 24.38 2.17 14.99
C LEU A 40 23.21 2.89 15.66
N LYS A 41 22.04 2.24 15.76
CA LYS A 41 20.89 2.75 16.51
C LYS A 41 21.22 2.93 18.00
N SER A 42 21.89 1.97 18.62
CA SER A 42 22.30 2.06 20.02
C SER A 42 23.36 3.14 20.26
N LEU A 43 24.29 3.32 19.32
CA LEU A 43 25.24 4.44 19.30
C LEU A 43 24.51 5.78 19.20
N ALA A 44 23.56 5.92 18.27
CA ALA A 44 22.79 7.15 18.08
C ALA A 44 21.95 7.52 19.31
N GLU A 45 21.33 6.53 19.97
CA GLU A 45 20.59 6.71 21.22
C GLU A 45 21.50 7.16 22.35
N TYR A 46 22.65 6.49 22.54
CA TYR A 46 23.63 6.87 23.55
C TYR A 46 24.19 8.28 23.33
N ARG A 47 24.37 8.69 22.07
CA ARG A 47 24.84 10.03 21.70
C ARG A 47 23.74 11.09 21.71
N GLY A 48 22.50 10.73 22.06
CA GLY A 48 21.40 11.69 22.24
C GLY A 48 20.91 12.30 20.93
N LEU A 49 20.86 11.53 19.84
CA LEU A 49 20.29 12.02 18.58
C LEU A 49 18.76 12.05 18.66
N GLU A 50 18.22 13.07 19.32
CA GLU A 50 16.79 13.21 19.64
C GLU A 50 15.85 13.25 18.44
N TRP A 51 16.35 13.41 17.22
CA TRP A 51 15.55 13.37 15.98
C TRP A 51 15.39 11.95 15.41
N LEU A 52 16.06 10.95 15.98
CA LEU A 52 15.90 9.53 15.69
C LEU A 52 15.25 8.85 16.90
N GLY A 53 14.10 8.21 16.68
CA GLY A 53 13.38 7.48 17.72
C GLY A 53 12.95 6.09 17.28
N CYS A 54 12.01 5.47 18.00
CA CYS A 54 11.51 4.15 17.66
C CYS A 54 9.99 4.09 17.79
N ARG A 55 9.30 3.84 16.67
CA ARG A 55 7.84 3.66 16.65
C ARG A 55 7.36 2.55 17.59
N HIS A 56 8.10 1.45 17.69
CA HIS A 56 7.73 0.31 18.55
C HIS A 56 7.82 0.62 20.04
N ARG A 57 8.57 1.68 20.42
CA ARG A 57 8.66 2.20 21.79
C ARG A 57 7.89 3.51 21.97
N ASN A 58 7.10 3.94 20.97
CA ASN A 58 6.42 5.24 20.94
C ASN A 58 7.36 6.43 21.27
N SER A 59 8.64 6.32 20.90
CA SER A 59 9.65 7.36 21.14
C SER A 59 10.02 8.14 19.88
N ALA A 60 9.26 7.95 18.79
CA ALA A 60 9.44 8.69 17.55
C ALA A 60 9.13 10.19 17.76
N PRO A 61 10.06 11.11 17.48
CA PRO A 61 9.85 12.54 17.70
C PRO A 61 8.78 13.11 16.75
N LEU A 62 7.87 13.92 17.30
CA LEU A 62 6.89 14.67 16.52
C LEU A 62 7.60 15.55 15.47
N GLY A 63 7.24 15.40 14.20
CA GLY A 63 7.83 16.15 13.09
C GLY A 63 9.19 15.64 12.59
N SER A 64 9.69 14.51 13.07
CA SER A 64 10.77 13.80 12.39
C SER A 64 10.20 13.00 11.21
N PRO A 65 10.83 13.06 10.01
CA PRO A 65 10.42 12.19 8.91
C PRO A 65 10.77 10.71 9.17
N PHE A 66 11.57 10.43 10.20
CA PHE A 66 12.03 9.08 10.53
C PHE A 66 11.34 8.57 11.78
N ALA A 67 10.40 7.63 11.62
CA ALA A 67 9.68 7.03 12.74
C ALA A 67 10.47 5.90 13.44
N CYS A 68 11.56 5.41 12.84
CA CYS A 68 12.36 4.32 13.40
C CYS A 68 13.85 4.45 13.04
N ALA A 69 14.72 4.61 14.05
CA ALA A 69 16.17 4.71 13.92
C ALA A 69 16.78 3.44 13.32
N TYR A 70 16.25 2.27 13.68
CA TYR A 70 16.71 1.01 13.13
C TYR A 70 16.43 0.91 11.61
N ALA A 71 15.22 1.26 11.17
CA ALA A 71 14.88 1.30 9.75
C ALA A 71 15.67 2.38 8.99
N TYR A 72 15.93 3.52 9.62
CA TYR A 72 16.85 4.54 9.11
C TYR A 72 18.23 3.92 8.85
N PHE A 73 18.85 3.28 9.85
CA PHE A 73 20.19 2.70 9.69
C PHE A 73 20.23 1.54 8.70
N MET A 74 19.17 0.72 8.65
CA MET A 74 19.01 -0.36 7.67
C MET A 74 19.08 0.17 6.23
N ALA A 75 18.43 1.29 5.96
CA ALA A 75 18.40 1.89 4.63
C ALA A 75 19.70 2.62 4.29
N VAL A 76 20.23 3.48 5.18
CA VAL A 76 21.40 4.32 4.87
C VAL A 76 22.71 3.52 4.78
N CYS A 77 22.84 2.41 5.53
CA CYS A 77 23.98 1.51 5.37
C CYS A 77 23.87 0.63 4.11
N GLY A 78 22.69 0.58 3.48
CA GLY A 78 22.43 -0.16 2.25
C GLY A 78 21.97 -1.60 2.43
N GLN A 79 22.00 -2.17 3.65
CA GLN A 79 21.57 -3.56 3.89
C GLN A 79 20.13 -3.80 3.44
N GLY A 80 19.23 -2.85 3.70
CA GLY A 80 17.81 -2.93 3.31
C GLY A 80 17.57 -3.17 1.81
N PHE A 81 18.50 -2.73 0.96
CA PHE A 81 18.42 -2.84 -0.51
C PHE A 81 19.29 -3.98 -1.07
N SER A 82 19.97 -4.73 -0.20
CA SER A 82 20.98 -5.70 -0.60
C SER A 82 20.49 -7.14 -0.44
N HIS A 83 21.13 -8.05 -1.17
CA HIS A 83 21.10 -9.48 -0.95
C HIS A 83 22.39 -10.03 -1.57
N ILE A 84 23.09 -10.91 -0.85
CA ILE A 84 24.36 -11.49 -1.29
C ILE A 84 24.34 -13.00 -1.14
N TRP A 85 25.06 -13.70 -2.02
CA TRP A 85 25.22 -15.15 -1.95
C TRP A 85 26.59 -15.55 -2.50
N ASN A 86 27.34 -16.37 -1.75
CA ASN A 86 28.65 -16.87 -2.20
C ASN A 86 28.43 -17.90 -3.33
N ARG A 87 29.11 -17.72 -4.47
CA ARG A 87 28.89 -18.57 -5.67
C ARG A 87 29.50 -19.96 -5.56
N SER A 88 30.45 -20.16 -4.64
CA SER A 88 31.26 -21.37 -4.61
C SER A 88 31.01 -22.24 -3.39
N GLU A 89 30.41 -21.69 -2.34
CA GLU A 89 30.18 -22.42 -1.09
C GLU A 89 28.96 -21.88 -0.32
N TRP A 90 28.51 -22.67 0.64
CA TRP A 90 27.48 -22.28 1.59
C TRP A 90 28.13 -21.51 2.74
N ASP A 91 28.10 -20.18 2.59
CA ASP A 91 28.84 -19.25 3.43
C ASP A 91 27.89 -18.45 4.34
N PRO A 92 28.02 -18.55 5.68
CA PRO A 92 27.19 -17.80 6.62
C PRO A 92 27.43 -16.28 6.56
N ALA A 93 28.48 -15.81 5.87
CA ALA A 93 28.70 -14.38 5.62
C ALA A 93 27.63 -13.75 4.71
N ASN A 94 26.65 -14.52 4.22
CA ASN A 94 25.54 -14.01 3.40
C ASN A 94 24.63 -12.99 4.13
N ALA A 95 24.71 -12.92 5.47
CA ALA A 95 24.01 -11.92 6.30
C ALA A 95 24.89 -10.70 6.64
N SER A 96 26.17 -10.72 6.28
CA SER A 96 27.14 -9.73 6.77
C SER A 96 27.19 -8.48 5.92
N ALA A 97 27.24 -7.31 6.57
CA ALA A 97 27.37 -6.02 5.91
C ALA A 97 28.73 -5.81 5.23
N LEU A 98 29.77 -6.54 5.64
CA LEU A 98 31.14 -6.35 5.13
C LEU A 98 31.35 -6.83 3.68
N TYR A 99 30.37 -7.55 3.12
CA TYR A 99 30.48 -8.17 1.80
C TYR A 99 29.47 -7.62 0.78
N LEU A 100 28.77 -6.53 1.10
CA LEU A 100 27.78 -5.90 0.21
C LEU A 100 28.42 -5.21 -1.00
N THR A 101 29.61 -4.68 -0.80
CA THR A 101 30.35 -3.81 -1.74
C THR A 101 31.77 -4.31 -1.91
N ASP A 102 32.46 -3.82 -2.94
CA ASP A 102 33.90 -4.12 -3.11
C ASP A 102 34.73 -3.52 -1.96
N GLU A 103 34.37 -2.32 -1.51
CA GLU A 103 34.92 -1.67 -0.32
C GLU A 103 34.13 -2.11 0.93
N ALA A 104 34.70 -2.97 1.79
CA ALA A 104 33.94 -3.64 2.86
C ALA A 104 33.29 -2.69 3.88
N LEU A 105 33.91 -1.54 4.15
CA LEU A 105 33.46 -0.60 5.16
C LEU A 105 32.57 0.52 4.62
N ASP A 106 32.19 0.47 3.34
CA ASP A 106 31.24 1.42 2.76
C ASP A 106 29.93 1.50 3.56
N PRO A 107 29.26 0.39 3.92
CA PRO A 107 28.04 0.42 4.74
C PRO A 107 28.21 1.13 6.09
N VAL A 108 29.33 0.89 6.78
CA VAL A 108 29.64 1.50 8.08
C VAL A 108 29.87 2.99 7.91
N ARG A 109 30.67 3.36 6.90
CA ARG A 109 31.00 4.75 6.59
C ARG A 109 29.76 5.54 6.20
N TRP A 110 28.92 5.02 5.31
CA TRP A 110 27.68 5.69 4.88
C TRP A 110 26.74 5.97 6.06
N ALA A 111 26.62 5.01 6.98
CA ALA A 111 25.79 5.19 8.17
C ALA A 111 26.33 6.25 9.13
N LEU A 112 27.63 6.19 9.45
CA LEU A 112 28.25 7.18 10.35
C LEU A 112 28.25 8.59 9.74
N GLU A 113 28.57 8.72 8.45
CA GLU A 113 28.53 9.99 7.73
C GLU A 113 27.10 10.59 7.73
N SER A 114 26.06 9.74 7.65
CA SER A 114 24.66 10.20 7.63
C SER A 114 24.24 10.92 8.91
N ILE A 115 24.94 10.68 10.03
CA ILE A 115 24.69 11.29 11.33
C ILE A 115 25.81 12.23 11.78
N GLY A 116 26.73 12.60 10.89
CA GLY A 116 27.79 13.58 11.13
C GLY A 116 29.12 13.03 11.64
N TYR A 117 29.25 11.72 11.83
CA TYR A 117 30.50 11.11 12.27
C TYR A 117 31.39 10.70 11.10
N ARG A 118 32.70 10.81 11.31
CA ARG A 118 33.74 10.19 10.50
C ARG A 118 34.15 8.85 11.11
N ALA A 119 34.67 7.97 10.27
CA ALA A 119 35.11 6.64 10.66
C ALA A 119 36.61 6.49 10.44
N GLU A 120 37.38 6.26 11.51
CA GLU A 120 38.73 5.67 11.40
C GLU A 120 38.59 4.16 11.54
N ALA A 121 39.18 3.38 10.65
CA ALA A 121 39.01 1.94 10.63
C ALA A 121 40.35 1.20 10.62
N LEU A 122 40.52 0.28 11.57
CA LEU A 122 41.75 -0.47 11.78
C LEU A 122 41.45 -1.97 11.81
N GLY A 123 42.03 -2.71 10.88
CA GLY A 123 41.99 -4.16 10.82
C GLY A 123 43.11 -4.80 11.62
N ASN A 124 42.89 -6.02 12.08
CA ASN A 124 43.89 -6.75 12.83
C ASN A 124 44.81 -7.48 11.85
N ALA A 125 46.10 -7.11 11.83
CA ALA A 125 47.09 -7.70 10.93
C ALA A 125 47.21 -9.24 11.02
N GLY A 126 46.87 -9.84 12.17
CA GLY A 126 46.91 -11.28 12.38
C GLY A 126 45.63 -12.02 11.97
N VAL A 127 44.51 -11.30 11.83
CA VAL A 127 43.16 -11.88 11.68
C VAL A 127 42.53 -11.49 10.34
N ASP A 128 42.62 -10.21 9.94
CA ASP A 128 42.07 -9.68 8.68
C ASP A 128 42.91 -10.11 7.46
N ARG A 129 42.82 -11.38 7.09
CA ARG A 129 43.54 -11.95 5.94
C ARG A 129 42.99 -11.47 4.61
N GLU A 130 41.71 -11.09 4.57
CA GLU A 130 41.03 -10.62 3.37
C GLU A 130 41.23 -9.12 3.11
N ARG A 131 41.92 -8.42 4.02
CA ARG A 131 42.13 -6.97 3.97
C ARG A 131 40.80 -6.23 3.81
N LEU A 132 39.85 -6.57 4.66
CA LEU A 132 38.55 -5.91 4.75
C LEU A 132 38.71 -4.46 5.24
N PHE A 133 39.73 -4.20 6.06
CA PHE A 133 40.02 -2.88 6.59
C PHE A 133 41.14 -2.18 5.80
N PRO A 134 41.04 -0.85 5.63
CA PRO A 134 42.00 -0.08 4.82
C PRO A 134 43.39 -0.03 5.44
N GLU A 135 43.47 0.00 6.76
CA GLU A 135 44.70 0.06 7.54
C GLU A 135 44.74 -1.11 8.51
N HIS A 136 45.93 -1.59 8.84
CA HIS A 136 46.11 -2.69 9.78
C HIS A 136 46.98 -2.25 10.95
N ALA A 137 46.56 -2.63 12.15
CA ALA A 137 47.15 -2.21 13.40
C ALA A 137 47.51 -3.42 14.27
N ASP A 138 48.54 -3.25 15.10
CA ASP A 138 48.83 -4.18 16.19
C ASP A 138 47.91 -3.93 17.39
N ARG A 139 48.00 -4.81 18.39
CA ARG A 139 47.19 -4.72 19.60
C ARG A 139 47.34 -3.38 20.31
N ALA A 140 48.57 -2.89 20.44
CA ALA A 140 48.86 -1.66 21.16
C ALA A 140 48.20 -0.46 20.47
N SER A 141 48.31 -0.38 19.14
CA SER A 141 47.74 0.70 18.34
C SER A 141 46.21 0.67 18.38
N MET A 142 45.57 -0.49 18.25
CA MET A 142 44.11 -0.62 18.38
C MET A 142 43.63 -0.21 19.77
N LEU A 143 44.29 -0.70 20.82
CA LEU A 143 43.96 -0.37 22.20
C LEU A 143 44.07 1.13 22.46
N GLU A 144 45.09 1.80 21.90
CA GLU A 144 45.26 3.25 22.00
C GLU A 144 44.04 3.99 21.42
N ARG A 145 43.53 3.59 20.25
CA ARG A 145 42.35 4.23 19.63
C ARG A 145 41.07 3.95 20.43
N ILE A 146 40.90 2.71 20.90
CA ILE A 146 39.78 2.34 21.77
C ILE A 146 39.79 3.20 23.03
N ARG A 147 40.93 3.28 23.73
CA ARG A 147 41.09 4.10 24.93
C ARG A 147 40.79 5.56 24.64
N SER A 148 41.37 6.14 23.60
CA SER A 148 41.14 7.53 23.21
C SER A 148 39.66 7.84 22.95
N SER A 149 38.96 6.94 22.25
CA SER A 149 37.52 7.08 21.97
C SER A 149 36.67 6.96 23.23
N ILE A 150 36.86 5.90 24.01
CA ILE A 150 36.13 5.68 25.27
C ILE A 150 36.43 6.80 26.26
N ASP A 151 37.66 7.30 26.29
CA ASP A 151 38.09 8.38 27.18
C ASP A 151 37.43 9.73 26.85
N THR A 152 36.95 9.90 25.61
CA THR A 152 36.15 11.05 25.19
C THR A 152 34.65 10.79 25.25
N GLY A 153 34.23 9.61 25.72
CA GLY A 153 32.83 9.26 25.87
C GLY A 153 32.20 8.68 24.60
N MET A 154 32.98 8.19 23.63
CA MET A 154 32.50 7.66 22.35
C MET A 154 32.69 6.13 22.29
N PRO A 155 31.60 5.34 22.15
CA PRO A 155 31.69 3.90 21.89
C PRO A 155 32.38 3.59 20.56
N VAL A 156 32.99 2.41 20.47
CA VAL A 156 33.69 1.93 19.28
C VAL A 156 32.93 0.76 18.67
N LEU A 157 32.81 0.71 17.34
CA LEU A 157 32.26 -0.46 16.64
C LEU A 157 33.36 -1.51 16.51
N GLY A 158 33.13 -2.70 17.06
CA GLY A 158 34.06 -3.83 16.94
C GLY A 158 33.50 -4.91 16.00
N PHE A 159 34.37 -5.64 15.31
CA PHE A 159 34.00 -6.77 14.46
C PHE A 159 34.74 -8.02 14.93
N GLY A 160 34.01 -9.08 15.28
CA GLY A 160 34.60 -10.35 15.73
C GLY A 160 35.05 -10.40 17.20
N VAL A 161 34.76 -9.38 18.02
CA VAL A 161 35.16 -9.36 19.44
C VAL A 161 34.50 -10.50 20.24
N VAL A 162 33.20 -10.74 19.97
CA VAL A 162 32.41 -11.84 20.54
C VAL A 162 31.52 -12.39 19.43
N GLY A 163 31.70 -13.67 19.11
CA GLY A 163 30.95 -14.36 18.06
C GLY A 163 31.63 -14.29 16.68
N PRO A 164 30.87 -14.44 15.58
CA PRO A 164 31.39 -14.26 14.23
C PRO A 164 31.87 -12.82 14.00
N SER A 165 32.43 -12.56 12.81
CA SER A 165 32.92 -11.24 12.36
C SER A 165 31.83 -10.16 12.16
N GLU A 166 30.78 -10.21 12.96
CA GLU A 166 29.66 -9.28 12.99
C GLU A 166 29.92 -8.11 13.94
N CYS A 167 29.15 -7.04 13.73
CA CYS A 167 29.30 -5.80 14.48
C CYS A 167 28.85 -5.95 15.95
N CYS A 168 29.66 -5.41 16.85
CA CYS A 168 29.37 -5.24 18.27
C CYS A 168 29.72 -3.82 18.72
N LEU A 169 29.25 -3.40 19.89
CA LEU A 169 29.62 -2.12 20.50
C LEU A 169 30.58 -2.33 21.66
N ILE A 170 31.77 -1.75 21.56
CA ILE A 170 32.73 -1.62 22.66
C ILE A 170 32.41 -0.33 23.40
N ALA A 171 32.07 -0.45 24.68
CA ALA A 171 31.68 0.64 25.57
C ALA A 171 32.68 0.86 26.71
N GLY A 172 33.72 0.02 26.83
CA GLY A 172 34.69 0.17 27.89
C GLY A 172 35.91 -0.72 27.74
N TYR A 173 36.87 -0.48 28.63
CA TYR A 173 38.05 -1.30 28.82
C TYR A 173 38.37 -1.42 30.31
N ASP A 174 39.02 -2.51 30.69
CA ASP A 174 39.43 -2.81 32.07
C ASP A 174 40.78 -3.54 32.07
N ASP A 175 41.41 -3.61 33.24
CA ASP A 175 42.71 -4.27 33.46
C ASP A 175 43.76 -3.81 32.45
N GLU A 176 43.97 -2.50 32.38
CA GLU A 176 44.90 -1.86 31.45
C GLU A 176 44.65 -2.20 29.96
N GLY A 177 43.40 -2.52 29.60
CA GLY A 177 43.01 -2.85 28.23
C GLY A 177 43.15 -4.34 27.86
N GLU A 178 43.48 -5.20 28.83
CA GLU A 178 43.40 -6.65 28.66
C GLU A 178 41.96 -7.15 28.50
N VAL A 179 40.97 -6.37 28.97
CA VAL A 179 39.54 -6.67 28.88
C VAL A 179 38.83 -5.57 28.09
N LEU A 180 38.00 -5.94 27.11
CA LEU A 180 37.01 -5.05 26.51
C LEU A 180 35.62 -5.33 27.08
N ILE A 181 34.83 -4.26 27.22
CA ILE A 181 33.50 -4.28 27.80
C ILE A 181 32.50 -3.74 26.77
N GLY A 182 31.37 -4.42 26.54
CA GLY A 182 30.48 -4.04 25.44
C GLY A 182 29.18 -4.83 25.32
N TRP A 183 28.53 -4.70 24.15
CA TRP A 183 27.34 -5.47 23.75
C TRP A 183 27.57 -6.19 22.42
N SER A 184 27.17 -7.46 22.33
CA SER A 184 27.17 -8.26 21.10
C SER A 184 25.89 -9.10 21.03
N PHE A 185 25.35 -9.27 19.82
CA PHE A 185 24.24 -10.21 19.56
C PHE A 185 24.54 -11.63 20.05
N PHE A 186 25.80 -12.02 20.02
CA PHE A 186 26.24 -13.39 20.24
C PHE A 186 26.69 -13.67 21.67
N GLN A 187 26.65 -12.68 22.57
CA GLN A 187 27.17 -12.86 23.93
C GLN A 187 26.36 -13.84 24.79
N GLY A 188 25.11 -14.14 24.39
CA GLY A 188 24.25 -15.13 25.06
C GLY A 188 24.35 -16.55 24.50
N PHE A 189 25.10 -16.76 23.41
CA PHE A 189 25.14 -18.03 22.70
C PHE A 189 26.17 -18.97 23.37
N PRO A 190 25.80 -20.21 23.70
CA PRO A 190 26.71 -21.17 24.33
C PRO A 190 27.99 -21.43 23.54
N GLU A 191 27.95 -21.31 22.20
CA GLU A 191 29.11 -21.53 21.33
C GLU A 191 30.14 -20.39 21.41
N PHE A 192 29.72 -19.17 21.80
CA PHE A 192 30.54 -17.96 21.78
C PHE A 192 30.81 -17.36 23.18
N SER A 193 30.15 -17.89 24.21
CA SER A 193 30.29 -17.48 25.62
C SER A 193 31.34 -18.22 26.47
N PRO A 194 32.06 -19.30 26.04
CA PRO A 194 33.08 -19.91 26.88
C PRO A 194 34.17 -18.92 27.31
N GLY A 195 34.33 -18.72 28.63
CA GLY A 195 35.29 -17.76 29.19
C GLY A 195 34.87 -16.29 29.08
N LEU A 196 33.62 -16.00 28.65
CA LEU A 196 33.04 -14.67 28.63
C LEU A 196 32.48 -14.33 30.02
N GLU A 197 32.88 -13.18 30.56
CA GLU A 197 32.35 -12.64 31.81
C GLU A 197 31.31 -11.56 31.52
N PHE A 198 30.58 -11.08 32.54
CA PHE A 198 29.58 -10.03 32.38
C PHE A 198 29.68 -8.98 33.49
N GLU A 199 29.48 -7.71 33.14
CA GLU A 199 29.21 -6.65 34.10
C GLU A 199 27.83 -6.85 34.75
N PRO A 200 27.57 -6.30 35.95
CA PRO A 200 26.24 -6.32 36.57
C PRO A 200 25.13 -5.74 35.66
N GLY A 201 25.47 -4.79 34.77
CA GLY A 201 24.57 -4.22 33.77
C GLY A 201 24.34 -5.08 32.52
N GLY A 202 24.98 -6.26 32.44
CA GLY A 202 24.83 -7.22 31.35
C GLY A 202 25.82 -7.07 30.18
N TYR A 203 26.68 -6.04 30.20
CA TYR A 203 27.75 -5.89 29.21
C TYR A 203 28.66 -7.12 29.23
N PHE A 204 29.07 -7.62 28.07
CA PHE A 204 30.11 -8.63 28.02
C PHE A 204 31.43 -8.06 28.56
N ARG A 205 32.26 -8.92 29.14
CA ARG A 205 33.65 -8.68 29.50
C ARG A 205 34.50 -9.74 28.79
N LYS A 206 35.21 -9.33 27.75
CA LYS A 206 36.05 -10.22 26.93
C LYS A 206 37.52 -9.94 27.22
N ARG A 207 38.15 -10.84 27.98
CA ARG A 207 39.60 -10.87 28.16
C ARG A 207 40.28 -11.44 26.92
N GLY A 208 41.46 -10.93 26.58
CA GLY A 208 42.24 -11.47 25.45
C GLY A 208 41.51 -11.31 24.12
N TRP A 209 40.84 -10.18 23.91
CA TRP A 209 39.99 -9.87 22.77
C TRP A 209 40.73 -9.81 21.41
N PHE A 210 42.03 -9.47 21.42
CA PHE A 210 42.76 -9.15 20.19
C PHE A 210 42.82 -10.31 19.18
N PRO A 211 43.15 -11.57 19.54
CA PRO A 211 43.21 -12.68 18.58
C PRO A 211 41.89 -13.01 17.87
N ASP A 212 40.74 -12.64 18.46
CA ASP A 212 39.42 -12.89 17.89
C ASP A 212 38.92 -11.69 17.05
N THR A 213 39.43 -10.49 17.35
CA THR A 213 38.95 -9.24 16.74
C THR A 213 39.45 -9.09 15.31
N LEU A 214 38.51 -9.05 14.35
CA LEU A 214 38.78 -8.77 12.95
C LEU A 214 39.23 -7.33 12.73
N GLY A 215 38.56 -6.37 13.38
CA GLY A 215 38.90 -4.96 13.30
C GLY A 215 37.97 -4.07 14.11
N ILE A 216 38.30 -2.79 14.17
CA ILE A 216 37.54 -1.76 14.88
C ILE A 216 37.27 -0.56 13.97
N VAL A 217 36.15 0.11 14.20
CA VAL A 217 35.81 1.40 13.60
C VAL A 217 35.54 2.40 14.72
N VAL A 218 36.28 3.50 14.70
CA VAL A 218 36.30 4.53 15.73
C VAL A 218 35.59 5.77 15.19
N PRO A 219 34.37 6.06 15.68
CA PRO A 219 33.65 7.26 15.30
C PRO A 219 34.33 8.51 15.86
N SER A 220 34.37 9.58 15.07
CA SER A 220 34.84 10.90 15.53
C SER A 220 34.05 12.03 14.87
N GLY A 221 33.94 13.16 15.57
CA GLY A 221 33.14 14.31 15.14
C GLY A 221 31.95 14.58 16.05
N GLU A 222 31.05 15.43 15.59
CA GLU A 222 29.84 15.85 16.32
C GLU A 222 28.59 15.44 15.54
N PRO A 223 27.48 15.12 16.23
CA PRO A 223 26.26 14.68 15.57
C PRO A 223 25.65 15.80 14.73
N VAL A 224 25.19 15.44 13.53
CA VAL A 224 24.51 16.35 12.60
C VAL A 224 23.19 15.72 12.18
N ARG A 225 22.12 16.54 12.15
CA ARG A 225 20.87 16.16 11.48
C ARG A 225 20.99 16.45 9.98
N PRO A 226 20.94 15.45 9.10
CA PRO A 226 21.06 15.68 7.67
C PRO A 226 19.81 16.38 7.12
N ALA A 227 19.97 17.08 5.99
CA ALA A 227 18.83 17.57 5.23
C ALA A 227 18.07 16.37 4.63
N PRO A 228 16.78 16.16 4.97
CA PRO A 228 16.05 14.94 4.58
C PRO A 228 16.11 14.62 3.08
N ARG A 229 15.91 15.62 2.21
CA ARG A 229 16.00 15.44 0.75
C ARG A 229 17.35 14.87 0.30
N GLN A 230 18.46 15.49 0.69
CA GLN A 230 19.77 15.02 0.24
C GLN A 230 20.07 13.61 0.76
N LEU A 231 19.62 13.30 1.97
CA LEU A 231 19.74 11.99 2.56
C LEU A 231 18.93 10.94 1.80
N PHE A 232 17.64 11.19 1.55
CA PHE A 232 16.79 10.25 0.79
C PHE A 232 17.35 10.03 -0.61
N GLU A 233 17.65 11.10 -1.35
CA GLU A 233 18.20 10.96 -2.71
C GLU A 233 19.49 10.13 -2.72
N SER A 234 20.47 10.46 -1.86
CA SER A 234 21.75 9.74 -1.83
C SER A 234 21.60 8.28 -1.40
N SER A 235 20.70 8.00 -0.44
CA SER A 235 20.42 6.64 0.05
C SER A 235 19.68 5.80 -0.99
N LEU A 236 18.66 6.36 -1.66
CA LEU A 236 17.96 5.69 -2.76
C LEU A 236 18.88 5.40 -3.94
N ARG A 237 19.77 6.34 -4.30
CA ARG A 237 20.80 6.11 -5.34
C ARG A 237 21.76 5.00 -4.95
N ARG A 238 22.18 4.91 -3.69
CA ARG A 238 23.02 3.81 -3.18
C ARG A 238 22.26 2.48 -3.24
N GLY A 239 21.04 2.46 -2.71
CA GLY A 239 20.18 1.28 -2.71
C GLY A 239 19.97 0.72 -4.12
N LEU A 240 19.60 1.57 -5.08
CA LEU A 240 19.45 1.18 -6.48
C LEU A 240 20.74 0.58 -7.07
N ARG A 241 21.91 1.14 -6.74
CA ARG A 241 23.19 0.56 -7.19
C ARG A 241 23.39 -0.85 -6.63
N LEU A 242 23.14 -1.07 -5.34
CA LEU A 242 23.29 -2.38 -4.69
C LEU A 242 22.35 -3.43 -5.30
N MET A 243 21.09 -3.06 -5.59
CA MET A 243 20.12 -3.96 -6.22
C MET A 243 20.52 -4.35 -7.66
N ARG A 244 21.17 -3.44 -8.38
CA ARG A 244 21.60 -3.66 -9.78
C ARG A 244 22.95 -4.32 -9.92
N GLN A 245 23.82 -4.16 -8.93
CA GLN A 245 25.10 -4.84 -8.86
C GLN A 245 24.89 -6.36 -8.97
N LYS A 246 25.82 -7.05 -9.64
CA LYS A 246 25.72 -8.50 -9.90
C LYS A 246 26.79 -9.31 -9.16
N SER A 247 27.83 -8.64 -8.68
CA SER A 247 28.93 -9.25 -7.96
C SER A 247 29.59 -8.26 -7.01
N ALA A 248 30.11 -8.75 -5.89
CA ALA A 248 30.98 -8.01 -4.96
C ALA A 248 32.16 -8.90 -4.56
N ARG A 249 33.34 -8.30 -4.37
CA ARG A 249 34.55 -8.94 -3.83
C ARG A 249 34.93 -10.24 -4.56
N GLY A 250 34.65 -10.30 -5.88
CA GLY A 250 34.98 -11.41 -6.77
C GLY A 250 34.23 -12.74 -6.55
N ARG A 251 33.70 -13.02 -5.35
CA ARG A 251 33.10 -14.31 -5.00
C ARG A 251 31.61 -14.28 -4.64
N TYR A 252 31.07 -13.10 -4.28
CA TYR A 252 29.65 -12.97 -3.95
C TYR A 252 28.87 -12.52 -5.18
N ALA A 253 27.77 -13.23 -5.47
CA ALA A 253 26.69 -12.69 -6.28
C ALA A 253 25.90 -11.68 -5.45
N THR A 254 25.37 -10.62 -6.08
CA THR A 254 24.61 -9.57 -5.40
C THR A 254 23.31 -9.22 -6.13
N GLY A 255 22.38 -8.57 -5.42
CA GLY A 255 21.09 -8.16 -5.97
C GLY A 255 20.32 -9.35 -6.54
N THR A 256 19.71 -9.17 -7.72
CA THR A 256 18.99 -10.28 -8.39
C THR A 256 19.87 -11.47 -8.76
N ALA A 257 21.19 -11.29 -8.92
CA ALA A 257 22.10 -12.41 -9.19
C ALA A 257 22.35 -13.27 -7.94
N ALA A 258 22.21 -12.71 -6.73
CA ALA A 258 22.27 -13.48 -5.49
C ALA A 258 21.11 -14.47 -5.39
N PHE A 259 19.89 -14.04 -5.74
CA PHE A 259 18.75 -14.96 -5.83
C PHE A 259 18.98 -16.07 -6.85
N ASP A 260 19.60 -15.77 -8.00
CA ASP A 260 19.94 -16.78 -9.00
C ASP A 260 20.93 -17.81 -8.46
N ALA A 261 22.04 -17.35 -7.86
CA ALA A 261 23.03 -18.23 -7.24
C ALA A 261 22.46 -19.05 -6.08
N TRP A 262 21.57 -18.47 -5.27
CA TRP A 262 20.90 -19.16 -4.17
C TRP A 262 19.99 -20.29 -4.66
N LYS A 263 19.18 -20.03 -5.69
CA LYS A 263 18.34 -21.06 -6.32
C LYS A 263 19.20 -22.18 -6.93
N GLU A 264 20.28 -21.83 -7.60
CA GLU A 264 21.22 -22.81 -8.18
C GLU A 264 21.82 -23.71 -7.08
N ALA A 265 22.23 -23.12 -5.95
CA ALA A 265 22.73 -23.88 -4.80
C ALA A 265 21.67 -24.83 -4.22
N LEU A 266 20.41 -24.38 -4.12
CA LEU A 266 19.29 -25.22 -3.65
C LEU A 266 18.96 -26.37 -4.61
N LEU A 267 19.14 -26.19 -5.91
CA LEU A 267 18.86 -27.22 -6.93
C LEU A 267 20.00 -28.23 -7.12
N CYS A 268 21.12 -28.08 -6.42
CA CYS A 268 22.25 -29.01 -6.51
C CYS A 268 22.04 -30.26 -5.64
N ASP A 269 21.26 -31.23 -6.12
CA ASP A 269 20.93 -32.47 -5.39
C ASP A 269 22.17 -33.26 -4.92
N GLU A 270 23.26 -33.22 -5.68
CA GLU A 270 24.54 -33.87 -5.31
C GLU A 270 25.09 -33.35 -3.96
N THR A 271 24.90 -32.06 -3.66
CA THR A 271 25.32 -31.45 -2.39
C THR A 271 24.56 -32.08 -1.22
N PHE A 272 23.23 -32.20 -1.35
CA PHE A 272 22.38 -32.71 -0.27
C PHE A 272 22.51 -34.22 -0.10
N HIS A 273 22.57 -34.99 -1.19
CA HIS A 273 22.71 -36.45 -1.14
C HIS A 273 24.02 -36.91 -0.48
N ARG A 274 25.08 -36.11 -0.56
CA ARG A 274 26.39 -36.42 0.05
C ARG A 274 26.57 -35.87 1.46
N SER A 275 25.63 -35.09 1.96
CA SER A 275 25.75 -34.42 3.24
C SER A 275 25.37 -35.33 4.41
N SER A 276 26.16 -35.30 5.49
CA SER A 276 25.74 -35.88 6.77
C SER A 276 24.63 -35.03 7.42
N PRO A 277 23.92 -35.53 8.44
CA PRO A 277 22.94 -34.74 9.18
C PRO A 277 23.52 -33.43 9.76
N GLU A 278 24.77 -33.45 10.23
CA GLU A 278 25.49 -32.26 10.70
C GLU A 278 25.65 -31.25 9.57
N ARG A 279 26.09 -31.72 8.40
CA ARG A 279 26.26 -30.85 7.24
C ARG A 279 24.93 -30.29 6.75
N LEU A 280 23.85 -31.07 6.78
CA LEU A 280 22.51 -30.59 6.43
C LEU A 280 22.04 -29.47 7.35
N ARG A 281 22.34 -29.54 8.65
CA ARG A 281 22.08 -28.45 9.61
C ARG A 281 22.84 -27.18 9.24
N GLU A 282 24.11 -27.29 8.89
CA GLU A 282 24.92 -26.14 8.45
C GLU A 282 24.36 -25.49 7.18
N LEU A 283 24.01 -26.30 6.16
CA LEU A 283 23.40 -25.79 4.92
C LEU A 283 22.07 -25.08 5.21
N HIS A 284 21.23 -25.70 6.05
CA HIS A 284 19.96 -25.11 6.47
C HIS A 284 20.17 -23.79 7.22
N GLN A 285 21.15 -23.70 8.14
CA GLN A 285 21.44 -22.47 8.88
C GLN A 285 21.85 -21.32 7.94
N VAL A 286 22.67 -21.60 6.93
CA VAL A 286 23.06 -20.60 5.92
C VAL A 286 21.86 -20.16 5.08
N HIS A 287 20.97 -21.08 4.71
CA HIS A 287 19.70 -20.75 4.05
C HIS A 287 18.81 -19.87 4.93
N ASP A 288 18.59 -20.28 6.17
CA ASP A 288 17.70 -19.64 7.12
C ASP A 288 18.15 -18.21 7.45
N GLY A 289 19.46 -18.01 7.63
CA GLY A 289 20.05 -16.67 7.79
C GLY A 289 19.81 -15.75 6.58
N ALA A 290 19.84 -16.29 5.35
CA ALA A 290 19.51 -15.52 4.16
C ALA A 290 18.01 -15.19 4.08
N VAL A 291 17.12 -16.13 4.44
CA VAL A 291 15.67 -15.90 4.48
C VAL A 291 15.33 -14.80 5.49
N GLY A 292 15.83 -14.93 6.72
CA GLY A 292 15.63 -13.94 7.79
C GLY A 292 16.18 -12.56 7.41
N GLY A 293 17.41 -12.53 6.88
CA GLY A 293 18.02 -11.31 6.38
C GLY A 293 17.14 -10.62 5.34
N VAL A 294 16.78 -11.30 4.24
CA VAL A 294 15.93 -10.71 3.19
C VAL A 294 14.58 -10.25 3.73
N ALA A 295 13.96 -11.03 4.62
CA ALA A 295 12.68 -10.66 5.22
C ALA A 295 12.79 -9.30 5.93
N GLU A 296 13.78 -9.16 6.81
CA GLU A 296 13.96 -7.98 7.62
C GLU A 296 14.45 -6.78 6.79
N TYR A 297 15.42 -7.00 5.89
CA TYR A 297 15.96 -5.97 4.99
C TYR A 297 14.84 -5.28 4.23
N ARG A 298 13.93 -6.06 3.64
CA ARG A 298 12.87 -5.53 2.78
C ARG A 298 11.74 -4.88 3.57
N CYS A 299 11.41 -5.37 4.76
CA CYS A 299 10.43 -4.73 5.64
C CYS A 299 10.84 -3.27 5.95
N TYR A 300 12.07 -3.08 6.40
CA TYR A 300 12.56 -1.77 6.82
C TYR A 300 13.00 -0.87 5.65
N ALA A 301 13.43 -1.44 4.52
CA ALA A 301 13.61 -0.66 3.30
C ALA A 301 12.27 -0.07 2.80
N ALA A 302 11.17 -0.82 2.90
CA ALA A 302 9.85 -0.32 2.54
C ALA A 302 9.46 0.89 3.40
N ASP A 303 9.66 0.83 4.72
CA ASP A 303 9.41 1.95 5.62
C ASP A 303 10.19 3.21 5.21
N PHE A 304 11.48 3.07 4.90
CA PHE A 304 12.31 4.20 4.49
C PHE A 304 11.87 4.80 3.15
N VAL A 305 11.49 3.97 2.18
CA VAL A 305 11.04 4.44 0.86
C VAL A 305 9.67 5.14 0.97
N GLU A 306 8.79 4.68 1.86
CA GLU A 306 7.52 5.37 2.16
C GLU A 306 7.77 6.77 2.73
N TRP A 307 8.75 6.91 3.64
CA TRP A 307 9.14 8.24 4.14
C TRP A 307 9.67 9.14 3.04
N ALA A 308 10.44 8.58 2.09
CA ALA A 308 10.88 9.32 0.91
C ALA A 308 9.69 9.75 0.02
N ALA A 309 8.64 8.93 -0.07
CA ALA A 309 7.44 9.22 -0.85
C ALA A 309 6.64 10.42 -0.31
N GLU A 310 6.74 10.68 0.99
CA GLU A 310 6.20 11.89 1.61
C GLU A 310 7.06 13.13 1.35
N GLU A 311 8.38 12.96 1.30
CA GLU A 311 9.31 14.05 0.98
C GLU A 311 9.29 14.44 -0.52
N TYR A 312 8.96 13.49 -1.40
CA TYR A 312 8.88 13.69 -2.84
C TYR A 312 7.48 13.39 -3.40
N PRO A 313 6.49 14.28 -3.20
CA PRO A 313 5.12 14.06 -3.68
C PRO A 313 5.02 13.76 -5.18
N TRP A 314 5.91 14.33 -6.00
CA TRP A 314 5.96 14.11 -7.45
C TRP A 314 6.62 12.80 -7.90
N ALA A 315 7.31 12.10 -6.99
CA ALA A 315 7.86 10.77 -7.20
C ALA A 315 7.16 9.71 -6.32
N ARG A 316 6.12 10.12 -5.58
CA ARG A 316 5.44 9.34 -4.53
C ARG A 316 4.98 7.99 -5.03
N ASP A 317 4.46 7.93 -6.24
CA ASP A 317 3.98 6.71 -6.86
C ASP A 317 5.06 5.67 -7.06
N GLU A 318 6.12 6.05 -7.76
CA GLU A 318 7.24 5.16 -8.03
C GLU A 318 7.88 4.69 -6.71
N LEU A 319 7.97 5.59 -5.72
CA LEU A 319 8.46 5.23 -4.39
C LEU A 319 7.50 4.24 -3.68
N ARG A 320 6.19 4.49 -3.67
CA ARG A 320 5.20 3.59 -3.07
C ARG A 320 5.13 2.23 -3.75
N GLN A 321 5.30 2.17 -5.08
CA GLN A 321 5.35 0.92 -5.83
C GLN A 321 6.62 0.12 -5.48
N ALA A 322 7.77 0.78 -5.35
CA ALA A 322 8.99 0.14 -4.86
C ALA A 322 8.82 -0.40 -3.43
N ALA A 323 8.22 0.39 -2.52
CA ALA A 323 7.94 -0.04 -1.15
C ALA A 323 6.96 -1.24 -1.12
N GLY A 324 5.94 -1.25 -1.96
CA GLY A 324 5.01 -2.38 -2.12
C GLY A 324 5.74 -3.66 -2.55
N CYS A 325 6.65 -3.57 -3.52
CA CYS A 325 7.48 -4.70 -3.94
C CYS A 325 8.35 -5.25 -2.81
N PHE A 326 8.89 -4.40 -1.95
CA PHE A 326 9.66 -4.83 -0.78
C PHE A 326 8.79 -5.53 0.28
N ARG A 327 7.58 -5.03 0.56
CA ARG A 327 6.64 -5.71 1.47
C ARG A 327 6.28 -7.11 0.96
N VAL A 328 6.04 -7.26 -0.35
CA VAL A 328 5.79 -8.57 -0.94
C VAL A 328 7.00 -9.50 -0.79
N GLN A 329 8.23 -9.01 -0.94
CA GLN A 329 9.43 -9.83 -0.70
C GLN A 329 9.53 -10.30 0.75
N HIS A 330 9.20 -9.43 1.72
CA HIS A 330 9.13 -9.80 3.13
C HIS A 330 8.14 -10.96 3.34
N ASP A 331 6.92 -10.83 2.84
CA ASP A 331 5.88 -11.88 2.98
C ASP A 331 6.28 -13.18 2.27
N LEU A 332 7.00 -13.10 1.15
CA LEU A 332 7.51 -14.29 0.46
C LEU A 332 8.54 -15.05 1.29
N MET A 333 9.36 -14.38 2.11
CA MET A 333 10.29 -15.07 3.01
C MET A 333 9.55 -15.84 4.12
N TRP A 334 8.43 -15.31 4.62
CA TRP A 334 7.55 -16.08 5.50
C TRP A 334 7.03 -17.36 4.82
N ARG A 335 6.67 -17.28 3.55
CA ARG A 335 6.25 -18.47 2.77
C ARG A 335 7.37 -19.48 2.54
N VAL A 336 8.64 -19.05 2.54
CA VAL A 336 9.79 -19.96 2.52
C VAL A 336 9.84 -20.76 3.82
N TRP A 337 9.75 -20.09 4.98
CA TRP A 337 9.69 -20.78 6.28
C TRP A 337 8.50 -21.74 6.39
N GLU A 338 7.33 -21.37 5.86
CA GLU A 338 6.15 -22.26 5.82
C GLU A 338 6.43 -23.59 5.10
N GLN A 339 7.34 -23.63 4.12
CA GLN A 339 7.70 -24.88 3.43
C GLN A 339 8.43 -25.88 4.33
N LEU A 340 9.00 -25.40 5.44
CA LEU A 340 9.76 -26.15 6.43
C LEU A 340 9.00 -26.28 7.77
N GLY A 341 7.70 -25.99 7.76
CA GLY A 341 6.85 -26.09 8.94
C GLY A 341 6.69 -24.79 9.74
N GLY A 342 7.09 -23.65 9.18
CA GLY A 342 6.98 -22.33 9.80
C GLY A 342 8.29 -21.86 10.44
N HIS A 343 8.30 -20.62 10.93
CA HIS A 343 9.49 -20.02 11.52
C HIS A 343 9.94 -20.78 12.78
N PRO A 344 11.26 -21.02 12.99
CA PRO A 344 11.77 -21.87 14.07
C PRO A 344 11.33 -21.47 15.48
N GLU A 345 11.09 -20.18 15.73
CA GLU A 345 10.60 -19.69 17.03
C GLU A 345 9.11 -19.96 17.31
N TYR A 346 8.33 -20.33 16.29
CA TYR A 346 6.86 -20.44 16.36
C TYR A 346 6.31 -21.82 15.96
N SER A 347 7.15 -22.75 15.52
CA SER A 347 6.74 -24.07 15.05
C SER A 347 7.12 -25.19 16.03
N GLY A 348 6.11 -25.93 16.51
CA GLY A 348 6.28 -27.14 17.32
C GLY A 348 6.48 -28.37 16.43
N LEU A 349 7.62 -28.47 15.75
CA LEU A 349 7.84 -29.48 14.72
C LEU A 349 8.16 -30.87 15.29
N GLU A 350 7.58 -31.91 14.67
CA GLU A 350 7.85 -33.32 14.95
C GLU A 350 9.11 -33.85 14.23
N GLU A 351 9.53 -33.20 13.13
CA GLU A 351 10.74 -33.52 12.33
C GLU A 351 11.72 -32.34 12.33
N GLU A 352 13.03 -32.63 12.30
CA GLU A 352 14.08 -31.61 12.24
C GLU A 352 14.05 -30.85 10.89
N PRO A 353 13.96 -29.50 10.88
CA PRO A 353 13.84 -28.71 9.64
C PRO A 353 14.95 -28.97 8.60
N SER A 354 16.16 -29.29 9.05
CA SER A 354 17.31 -29.60 8.20
C SER A 354 17.08 -30.85 7.33
N LEU A 355 16.32 -31.84 7.82
CA LEU A 355 15.98 -33.07 7.11
C LEU A 355 14.89 -32.81 6.07
N ALA A 356 13.87 -32.03 6.42
CA ALA A 356 12.85 -31.59 5.47
C ALA A 356 13.46 -30.75 4.35
N PHE A 357 14.37 -29.82 4.68
CA PHE A 357 15.14 -29.01 3.74
C PHE A 357 16.00 -29.85 2.78
N ALA A 358 16.46 -31.03 3.22
CA ALA A 358 17.22 -31.96 2.39
C ALA A 358 16.38 -32.69 1.33
N ARG A 359 15.06 -32.52 1.29
CA ARG A 359 14.21 -33.15 0.28
C ARG A 359 14.14 -32.32 -1.02
N PRO A 360 14.34 -32.93 -2.21
CA PRO A 360 14.29 -32.21 -3.48
C PRO A 360 12.95 -31.51 -3.75
N ASP A 361 11.81 -32.11 -3.36
CA ASP A 361 10.49 -31.51 -3.57
C ASP A 361 10.27 -30.23 -2.75
N VAL A 362 10.80 -30.20 -1.51
CA VAL A 362 10.74 -29.04 -0.62
C VAL A 362 11.58 -27.90 -1.18
N ARG A 363 12.83 -28.19 -1.56
CA ARG A 363 13.70 -27.19 -2.21
C ARG A 363 13.12 -26.66 -3.51
N GLY A 364 12.46 -27.51 -4.30
CA GLY A 364 11.74 -27.09 -5.50
C GLY A 364 10.67 -26.03 -5.20
N ARG A 365 9.84 -26.23 -4.17
CA ARG A 365 8.84 -25.25 -3.74
C ARG A 365 9.47 -23.96 -3.22
N ILE A 366 10.55 -24.05 -2.43
CA ILE A 366 11.30 -22.87 -1.96
C ILE A 366 11.82 -22.08 -3.16
N VAL A 367 12.40 -22.73 -4.16
CA VAL A 367 12.91 -22.09 -5.39
C VAL A 367 11.79 -21.34 -6.14
N ASP A 368 10.57 -21.86 -6.18
CA ASP A 368 9.42 -21.16 -6.79
C ASP A 368 9.04 -19.88 -6.06
N VAL A 369 9.17 -19.86 -4.73
CA VAL A 369 9.00 -18.65 -3.92
C VAL A 369 10.14 -17.66 -4.17
N LEU A 370 11.40 -18.13 -4.23
CA LEU A 370 12.56 -17.29 -4.52
C LEU A 370 12.53 -16.68 -5.93
N ARG A 371 11.94 -17.37 -6.92
CA ARG A 371 11.68 -16.80 -8.26
C ARG A 371 10.76 -15.58 -8.19
N GLN A 372 9.71 -15.65 -7.37
CA GLN A 372 8.80 -14.52 -7.16
C GLN A 372 9.50 -13.37 -6.43
N ALA A 373 10.30 -13.67 -5.40
CA ALA A 373 11.04 -12.66 -4.64
C ALA A 373 12.03 -11.91 -5.55
N ARG A 374 12.79 -12.65 -6.38
CA ARG A 374 13.68 -12.06 -7.39
C ARG A 374 12.95 -11.14 -8.38
N GLN A 375 11.76 -11.53 -8.84
CA GLN A 375 10.99 -10.70 -9.78
C GLN A 375 10.57 -9.38 -9.13
N ARG A 376 10.14 -9.42 -7.87
CA ARG A 376 9.80 -8.22 -7.10
C ARG A 376 11.03 -7.36 -6.78
N ASP A 377 12.19 -7.95 -6.60
CA ASP A 377 13.45 -7.21 -6.44
C ASP A 377 13.83 -6.45 -7.72
N ALA A 378 13.64 -7.08 -8.89
CA ALA A 378 13.84 -6.41 -10.18
C ALA A 378 12.86 -5.24 -10.39
N GLU A 379 11.57 -5.47 -10.16
CA GLU A 379 10.50 -4.47 -10.29
C GLU A 379 10.71 -3.29 -9.35
N ALA A 380 11.07 -3.55 -8.08
CA ALA A 380 11.43 -2.51 -7.12
C ALA A 380 12.59 -1.63 -7.63
N SER A 381 13.61 -2.22 -8.26
CA SER A 381 14.74 -1.46 -8.81
C SER A 381 14.34 -0.57 -9.99
N GLU A 382 13.37 -0.99 -10.80
CA GLU A 382 12.85 -0.19 -11.92
C GLU A 382 12.06 1.03 -11.41
N HIS A 383 11.20 0.81 -10.41
CA HIS A 383 10.47 1.88 -9.73
C HIS A 383 11.40 2.86 -9.03
N LEU A 384 12.43 2.39 -8.30
CA LEU A 384 13.41 3.28 -7.68
C LEU A 384 14.19 4.12 -8.71
N GLU A 385 14.51 3.55 -9.87
CA GLU A 385 15.13 4.32 -10.95
C GLU A 385 14.20 5.40 -11.49
N ALA A 386 12.94 5.05 -11.74
CA ALA A 386 11.92 5.99 -12.20
C ALA A 386 11.72 7.13 -11.19
N ALA A 387 11.60 6.79 -9.90
CA ALA A 387 11.55 7.76 -8.82
C ALA A 387 12.76 8.70 -8.82
N LEU A 388 13.98 8.16 -8.95
CA LEU A 388 15.20 8.98 -8.95
C LEU A 388 15.33 9.90 -10.17
N ARG A 389 14.77 9.51 -11.32
CA ARG A 389 14.63 10.42 -12.47
C ARG A 389 13.70 11.59 -12.11
N LEU A 390 12.53 11.30 -11.53
CA LEU A 390 11.56 12.31 -11.10
C LEU A 390 12.10 13.22 -9.99
N VAL A 391 12.88 12.69 -9.05
CA VAL A 391 13.56 13.49 -8.00
C VAL A 391 14.57 14.47 -8.62
N GLY A 392 15.37 14.02 -9.59
CA GLY A 392 16.33 14.87 -10.29
C GLY A 392 15.65 15.91 -11.21
N GLU A 393 14.61 15.51 -11.93
CA GLU A 393 13.80 16.40 -12.76
C GLU A 393 13.01 17.41 -11.91
N GLY A 394 12.54 17.02 -10.72
CA GLY A 394 11.89 17.90 -9.73
C GLY A 394 12.78 19.06 -9.27
N GLN A 395 14.10 18.84 -9.15
CA GLN A 395 15.07 19.92 -8.90
C GLN A 395 15.26 20.83 -10.13
N ALA A 396 15.20 20.28 -11.35
CA ALA A 396 15.27 21.04 -12.60
C ALA A 396 13.95 21.76 -12.97
N THR A 397 12.81 21.31 -12.42
CA THR A 397 11.46 21.80 -12.66
C THR A 397 10.91 22.67 -11.53
N SER A 398 11.79 23.46 -10.90
CA SER A 398 11.35 24.76 -10.33
C SER A 398 11.00 25.80 -11.41
N ALA A 399 11.10 25.42 -12.69
CA ALA A 399 10.48 26.13 -13.81
C ALA A 399 8.96 25.85 -13.84
N ALA A 400 8.18 26.91 -13.99
CA ALA A 400 6.71 26.97 -13.88
C ALA A 400 5.95 25.72 -14.40
N PRO A 401 4.86 25.32 -13.72
CA PRO A 401 4.09 24.14 -14.09
C PRO A 401 3.64 24.19 -15.56
N ALA A 402 3.73 23.05 -16.25
CA ALA A 402 3.18 22.90 -17.60
C ALA A 402 1.70 23.29 -17.55
N ARG A 403 1.33 24.29 -18.35
CA ARG A 403 -0.01 24.91 -18.29
C ARG A 403 -1.13 23.94 -18.66
N ARG A 404 -0.88 22.94 -19.53
CA ARG A 404 -1.91 22.00 -20.02
C ARG A 404 -1.40 20.56 -20.13
N ALA A 405 -2.23 19.59 -19.78
CA ALA A 405 -2.03 18.18 -20.11
C ALA A 405 -3.38 17.49 -20.36
N VAL A 406 -3.48 16.66 -21.40
CA VAL A 406 -4.70 15.89 -21.73
C VAL A 406 -4.34 14.45 -22.08
N LEU A 407 -5.05 13.50 -21.51
CA LEU A 407 -4.94 12.08 -21.81
C LEU A 407 -5.77 11.72 -23.04
N GLU A 408 -5.08 11.52 -24.16
CA GLU A 408 -5.74 11.09 -25.39
C GLU A 408 -6.12 9.61 -25.34
N GLY A 409 -7.25 9.26 -25.97
CA GLY A 409 -7.74 7.88 -26.04
C GLY A 409 -8.50 7.37 -24.81
N VAL A 410 -8.79 8.21 -23.81
CA VAL A 410 -9.73 7.84 -22.72
C VAL A 410 -11.14 7.65 -23.30
N PRO A 411 -11.78 6.48 -23.12
CA PRO A 411 -13.13 6.21 -23.65
C PRO A 411 -14.17 7.23 -23.21
N TYR A 412 -15.17 7.44 -24.06
CA TYR A 412 -16.31 8.33 -23.80
C TYR A 412 -17.16 7.81 -22.64
N VAL A 413 -17.63 8.74 -21.80
CA VAL A 413 -18.61 8.50 -20.73
C VAL A 413 -19.75 9.50 -20.92
N GLY A 414 -20.94 8.99 -21.27
CA GLY A 414 -22.15 9.79 -21.40
C GLY A 414 -23.34 9.04 -22.00
N PHE A 415 -24.47 9.74 -22.20
CA PHE A 415 -25.73 9.14 -22.65
C PHE A 415 -25.79 8.79 -24.14
N ASP A 416 -24.90 9.35 -24.97
CA ASP A 416 -24.90 9.08 -26.41
C ASP A 416 -24.36 7.68 -26.69
N THR A 417 -25.28 6.72 -26.83
CA THR A 417 -24.94 5.32 -27.07
C THR A 417 -24.33 5.06 -28.44
N SER A 418 -24.43 6.01 -29.39
CA SER A 418 -23.74 5.88 -30.69
C SER A 418 -22.22 5.89 -30.52
N ARG A 419 -21.71 6.45 -29.42
CA ARG A 419 -20.29 6.52 -29.07
C ARG A 419 -19.81 5.33 -28.23
N THR A 420 -20.72 4.49 -27.73
CA THR A 420 -20.42 3.33 -26.86
C THR A 420 -20.82 2.00 -27.50
N SER A 421 -20.80 1.92 -28.84
CA SER A 421 -21.23 0.72 -29.60
C SER A 421 -22.65 0.24 -29.26
N GLY A 422 -23.54 1.16 -28.85
CA GLY A 422 -24.93 0.87 -28.51
C GLY A 422 -25.16 0.42 -27.06
N GLU A 423 -24.11 0.25 -26.26
CA GLU A 423 -24.24 -0.17 -24.86
C GLU A 423 -24.68 0.99 -23.96
N LYS A 424 -25.75 0.78 -23.18
CA LYS A 424 -26.19 1.70 -22.14
C LYS A 424 -25.36 1.48 -20.87
N ARG A 425 -24.76 2.54 -20.34
CA ARG A 425 -23.98 2.56 -19.09
C ARG A 425 -24.39 3.79 -18.27
N GLY A 426 -25.49 3.65 -17.54
CA GLY A 426 -26.17 4.69 -16.76
C GLY A 426 -25.74 4.75 -15.29
N THR A 427 -25.02 3.75 -14.76
CA THR A 427 -24.45 3.85 -13.42
C THR A 427 -23.08 4.54 -13.49
N TRP A 428 -23.05 5.81 -13.07
CA TRP A 428 -21.99 6.77 -13.35
C TRP A 428 -20.60 6.34 -12.88
N VAL A 429 -20.47 5.94 -11.61
CA VAL A 429 -19.18 5.52 -11.03
C VAL A 429 -18.62 4.27 -11.70
N CYS A 430 -19.48 3.30 -12.05
CA CYS A 430 -19.08 2.09 -12.76
C CYS A 430 -18.68 2.43 -14.20
N ALA A 431 -19.37 3.36 -14.86
CA ALA A 431 -19.05 3.78 -16.23
C ALA A 431 -17.71 4.52 -16.28
N ALA A 432 -17.46 5.42 -15.33
CA ALA A 432 -16.18 6.12 -15.17
C ALA A 432 -15.05 5.13 -14.88
N THR A 433 -15.24 4.23 -13.90
CA THR A 433 -14.24 3.19 -13.55
C THR A 433 -13.94 2.28 -14.73
N HIS A 434 -14.95 1.84 -15.47
CA HIS A 434 -14.80 1.02 -16.67
C HIS A 434 -13.97 1.72 -17.74
N ALA A 435 -14.30 2.98 -18.05
CA ALA A 435 -13.56 3.76 -19.05
C ALA A 435 -12.10 4.01 -18.61
N ALA A 436 -11.86 4.33 -17.33
CA ALA A 436 -10.52 4.48 -16.78
C ALA A 436 -9.70 3.19 -16.88
N LEU A 437 -10.26 2.05 -16.49
CA LEU A 437 -9.59 0.75 -16.56
C LEU A 437 -9.27 0.33 -18.00
N HIS A 438 -10.18 0.58 -18.94
CA HIS A 438 -9.90 0.38 -20.37
C HIS A 438 -8.72 1.21 -20.86
N TYR A 439 -8.66 2.47 -20.45
CA TYR A 439 -7.54 3.35 -20.77
C TYR A 439 -6.22 2.85 -20.18
N LEU A 440 -6.26 2.39 -18.92
CA LEU A 440 -5.12 1.82 -18.18
C LEU A 440 -4.73 0.39 -18.66
N ARG A 441 -5.29 -0.08 -19.78
CA ARG A 441 -5.04 -1.40 -20.38
C ARG A 441 -5.38 -2.57 -19.45
N ASP A 442 -6.40 -2.40 -18.63
CA ASP A 442 -6.85 -3.38 -17.66
C ASP A 442 -8.37 -3.60 -17.74
N PRO A 443 -8.91 -4.01 -18.90
CA PRO A 443 -10.34 -4.00 -19.14
C PRO A 443 -11.07 -5.08 -18.32
N HIS A 444 -12.23 -4.71 -17.81
CA HIS A 444 -13.19 -5.59 -17.14
C HIS A 444 -14.58 -5.32 -17.70
N SER A 445 -15.45 -6.33 -17.74
CA SER A 445 -16.83 -6.13 -18.21
C SER A 445 -17.58 -5.14 -17.31
N TYR A 446 -18.50 -4.39 -17.90
CA TYR A 446 -19.34 -3.45 -17.15
C TYR A 446 -20.17 -4.18 -16.06
N SER A 447 -20.75 -5.33 -16.42
CA SER A 447 -21.53 -6.19 -15.52
C SER A 447 -20.68 -6.72 -14.36
N PHE A 448 -19.40 -7.01 -14.57
CA PHE A 448 -18.47 -7.35 -13.48
C PHE A 448 -18.34 -6.20 -12.48
N LEU A 449 -18.07 -4.98 -12.95
CA LEU A 449 -17.93 -3.79 -12.09
C LEU A 449 -19.24 -3.45 -11.36
N MET A 450 -20.39 -3.60 -12.04
CA MET A 450 -21.71 -3.43 -11.46
C MET A 450 -21.98 -4.43 -10.32
N GLY A 451 -21.59 -5.70 -10.51
CA GLY A 451 -21.75 -6.74 -9.50
C GLY A 451 -20.84 -6.54 -8.29
N VAL A 452 -19.52 -6.38 -8.49
CA VAL A 452 -18.55 -6.30 -7.38
C VAL A 452 -18.69 -5.03 -6.52
N SER A 453 -19.16 -3.93 -7.10
CA SER A 453 -19.45 -2.70 -6.36
C SER A 453 -20.73 -2.79 -5.52
N GLY A 454 -21.61 -3.75 -5.84
CA GLY A 454 -22.97 -3.84 -5.30
C GLY A 454 -23.98 -2.94 -6.03
N ALA A 455 -23.54 -2.13 -7.00
CA ALA A 455 -24.41 -1.18 -7.69
C ALA A 455 -25.53 -1.87 -8.49
N ALA A 456 -25.33 -3.11 -8.95
CA ALA A 456 -26.34 -3.91 -9.64
C ALA A 456 -27.58 -4.23 -8.77
N PHE A 457 -27.36 -4.37 -7.45
CA PHE A 457 -28.36 -4.86 -6.49
C PHE A 457 -29.02 -3.73 -5.68
N ARG A 458 -28.78 -2.47 -6.07
CA ARG A 458 -29.20 -1.33 -5.27
C ARG A 458 -30.66 -0.94 -5.49
N LEU A 459 -31.35 -0.57 -4.43
CA LEU A 459 -32.48 0.34 -4.48
C LEU A 459 -32.42 1.17 -3.20
N ALA A 460 -32.59 2.49 -3.33
CA ALA A 460 -32.66 3.40 -2.21
C ALA A 460 -33.93 4.25 -2.33
N TRP A 461 -34.58 4.60 -1.22
CA TRP A 461 -35.77 5.45 -1.27
C TRP A 461 -35.88 6.38 -0.05
N ASN A 462 -36.18 7.65 -0.30
CA ASN A 462 -36.49 8.62 0.77
C ASN A 462 -37.99 8.68 1.01
N ALA A 463 -38.45 8.27 2.20
CA ALA A 463 -39.87 8.30 2.52
C ALA A 463 -40.42 9.71 2.77
N GLU A 464 -39.57 10.67 3.16
CA GLU A 464 -39.99 12.00 3.61
C GLU A 464 -40.18 13.00 2.46
N ARG A 465 -39.48 12.81 1.34
CA ARG A 465 -39.52 13.73 0.20
C ARG A 465 -39.23 13.04 -1.14
N TRP A 466 -39.60 13.69 -2.23
CA TRP A 466 -39.19 13.31 -3.57
C TRP A 466 -37.79 13.88 -3.82
N ASP A 467 -36.75 13.05 -3.76
CA ASP A 467 -35.39 13.46 -4.07
C ASP A 467 -34.68 12.45 -4.97
N GLY A 468 -33.83 12.95 -5.87
CA GLY A 468 -33.07 12.14 -6.82
C GLY A 468 -31.91 11.37 -6.20
N GLY A 469 -31.81 11.28 -4.87
CA GLY A 469 -30.82 10.45 -4.20
C GLY A 469 -31.07 8.94 -4.34
N ASN A 470 -32.26 8.55 -4.83
CA ASN A 470 -32.66 7.15 -4.97
C ASN A 470 -31.86 6.36 -6.03
N ILE A 471 -31.21 7.03 -6.99
CA ILE A 471 -30.31 6.40 -7.98
C ILE A 471 -28.84 6.34 -7.53
N SER A 472 -28.46 7.16 -6.54
CA SER A 472 -27.07 7.39 -6.16
C SER A 472 -26.43 6.18 -5.47
N THR A 473 -25.21 5.84 -5.90
CA THR A 473 -24.37 4.80 -5.28
C THR A 473 -23.72 5.24 -3.97
N LEU A 474 -23.80 6.53 -3.60
CA LEU A 474 -23.34 7.01 -2.29
C LEU A 474 -24.30 6.65 -1.14
N ASN A 475 -25.51 6.18 -1.47
CA ASN A 475 -26.57 5.87 -0.53
C ASN A 475 -26.72 4.36 -0.25
N ILE A 476 -25.82 3.52 -0.75
CA ILE A 476 -25.95 2.04 -0.72
C ILE A 476 -25.03 1.38 0.31
N GLY A 477 -24.92 1.96 1.50
CA GLY A 477 -24.11 1.43 2.60
C GLY A 477 -23.90 2.46 3.70
N GLU A 478 -23.42 2.01 4.87
CA GLU A 478 -23.07 2.92 5.98
C GLU A 478 -21.93 3.86 5.59
N ASP A 479 -20.86 3.33 5.00
CA ASP A 479 -19.81 4.12 4.37
C ASP A 479 -20.18 4.44 2.91
N PRO A 480 -20.30 5.73 2.52
CA PRO A 480 -20.75 6.10 1.17
C PRO A 480 -19.81 5.62 0.07
N THR A 481 -18.55 5.38 0.40
CA THR A 481 -17.48 5.10 -0.55
C THR A 481 -17.07 3.63 -0.60
N GLU A 482 -17.73 2.77 0.19
CA GLU A 482 -17.45 1.33 0.24
C GLU A 482 -17.60 0.66 -1.14
N HIS A 483 -18.61 1.05 -1.93
CA HIS A 483 -18.83 0.54 -3.27
C HIS A 483 -17.62 0.80 -4.22
N ILE A 484 -16.93 1.94 -4.05
CA ILE A 484 -15.72 2.30 -4.80
C ILE A 484 -14.57 1.40 -4.36
N ARG A 485 -14.34 1.25 -3.05
CA ARG A 485 -13.25 0.41 -2.51
C ARG A 485 -13.42 -1.05 -2.91
N ARG A 486 -14.66 -1.57 -2.92
CA ARG A 486 -14.97 -2.93 -3.37
C ARG A 486 -14.64 -3.13 -4.84
N ALA A 487 -15.05 -2.19 -5.71
CA ALA A 487 -14.74 -2.25 -7.13
C ALA A 487 -13.22 -2.24 -7.37
N PHE A 488 -12.49 -1.33 -6.74
CA PHE A 488 -11.03 -1.20 -6.89
C PHE A 488 -10.30 -2.46 -6.37
N ARG A 489 -10.70 -2.98 -5.21
CA ARG A 489 -10.13 -4.22 -4.65
C ARG A 489 -10.28 -5.40 -5.62
N ALA A 490 -11.46 -5.56 -6.22
CA ALA A 490 -11.75 -6.65 -7.15
C ALA A 490 -10.86 -6.62 -8.40
N VAL A 491 -10.45 -5.43 -8.85
CA VAL A 491 -9.57 -5.25 -10.02
C VAL A 491 -8.08 -5.15 -9.66
N GLY A 492 -7.72 -5.23 -8.37
CA GLY A 492 -6.33 -5.21 -7.90
C GLY A 492 -5.73 -3.82 -7.77
N TRP A 493 -6.56 -2.82 -7.45
CA TRP A 493 -6.15 -1.45 -7.18
C TRP A 493 -6.51 -1.03 -5.77
N VAL A 494 -5.69 -0.15 -5.19
CA VAL A 494 -6.05 0.62 -4.00
C VAL A 494 -6.41 2.05 -4.44
N PRO A 495 -7.62 2.54 -4.12
CA PRO A 495 -8.00 3.91 -4.44
C PRO A 495 -7.47 4.88 -3.39
N ALA A 496 -7.05 6.07 -3.82
CA ALA A 496 -7.01 7.24 -2.97
C ALA A 496 -8.30 8.04 -3.18
N ILE A 497 -9.18 8.06 -2.18
CA ILE A 497 -10.43 8.82 -2.20
C ILE A 497 -10.19 10.11 -1.42
N LEU A 498 -10.22 11.24 -2.11
CA LEU A 498 -9.92 12.55 -1.55
C LEU A 498 -11.17 13.43 -1.62
N GLY A 499 -11.66 13.85 -0.46
CA GLY A 499 -12.83 14.72 -0.32
C GLY A 499 -12.49 16.20 -0.30
N ASN A 500 -13.44 17.03 -0.72
CA ASN A 500 -13.39 18.47 -0.52
C ASN A 500 -14.03 18.81 0.85
N PRO A 501 -13.32 19.47 1.78
CA PRO A 501 -13.83 19.78 3.12
C PRO A 501 -15.12 20.61 3.12
N GLN A 502 -15.38 21.41 2.08
CA GLN A 502 -16.63 22.18 1.94
C GLN A 502 -17.89 21.30 1.95
N TRP A 503 -17.76 20.05 1.51
CA TRP A 503 -18.85 19.09 1.42
C TRP A 503 -18.94 18.15 2.63
N ARG A 504 -17.97 18.23 3.55
CA ARG A 504 -18.01 17.57 4.86
C ARG A 504 -18.84 18.40 5.85
N ASP A 505 -18.43 19.65 6.00
CA ASP A 505 -18.93 20.56 7.05
C ASP A 505 -20.31 21.15 6.73
N GLY A 506 -20.81 20.88 5.52
CA GLY A 506 -22.04 21.42 4.96
C GLY A 506 -21.80 22.70 4.17
N LEU A 507 -22.57 22.88 3.08
CA LEU A 507 -22.50 24.09 2.27
C LEU A 507 -23.08 25.31 3.03
N PRO A 508 -22.53 26.52 2.87
CA PRO A 508 -23.12 27.75 3.40
C PRO A 508 -24.56 27.96 2.91
N ALA A 509 -25.38 28.65 3.70
CA ALA A 509 -26.78 28.94 3.36
C ALA A 509 -26.97 29.65 2.00
N GLU A 510 -25.93 30.36 1.53
CA GLU A 510 -25.89 31.14 0.29
C GLU A 510 -25.55 30.33 -0.97
N ALA A 511 -25.37 29.00 -0.87
CA ALA A 511 -25.10 28.15 -2.04
C ALA A 511 -26.24 28.19 -3.07
N PRO A 512 -25.96 28.04 -4.39
CA PRO A 512 -26.96 28.15 -5.45
C PRO A 512 -28.19 27.26 -5.24
N THR A 513 -29.37 27.78 -5.56
CA THR A 513 -30.64 27.02 -5.58
C THR A 513 -30.55 25.84 -6.54
N GLY A 514 -30.96 24.65 -6.08
CA GLY A 514 -30.88 23.38 -6.85
C GLY A 514 -29.80 22.39 -6.38
N THR A 515 -28.94 22.78 -5.44
CA THR A 515 -27.99 21.87 -4.78
C THR A 515 -28.68 21.09 -3.65
N TYR A 516 -28.51 19.76 -3.63
CA TYR A 516 -28.83 18.95 -2.44
C TYR A 516 -27.88 19.38 -1.31
N ARG A 517 -28.43 19.67 -0.12
CA ARG A 517 -27.70 20.36 0.98
C ARG A 517 -27.46 19.46 2.20
N GLY A 518 -27.13 18.19 1.99
CA GLY A 518 -26.78 17.28 3.09
C GLY A 518 -25.31 17.44 3.50
N PRO A 519 -24.94 17.52 4.78
CA PRO A 519 -23.55 17.36 5.20
C PRO A 519 -23.06 15.90 5.03
N ASP A 520 -21.74 15.69 5.03
CA ASP A 520 -21.09 14.36 5.08
C ASP A 520 -21.31 13.41 3.87
N TYR A 521 -21.14 13.89 2.64
CA TYR A 521 -21.30 13.08 1.41
C TYR A 521 -20.39 11.85 1.31
N LEU A 522 -19.13 11.97 1.70
CA LEU A 522 -18.11 10.92 1.56
C LEU A 522 -17.80 10.19 2.88
N GLY A 523 -18.36 10.69 3.99
CA GLY A 523 -18.25 10.07 5.29
C GLY A 523 -16.86 10.21 5.94
N PRO A 524 -16.70 9.69 7.17
CA PRO A 524 -15.52 9.93 8.01
C PRO A 524 -14.26 9.16 7.55
N ASN A 525 -14.40 8.16 6.69
CA ASN A 525 -13.29 7.29 6.24
C ASN A 525 -12.57 7.84 4.99
N VAL A 526 -12.73 9.13 4.70
CA VAL A 526 -12.16 9.82 3.56
C VAL A 526 -11.23 10.92 4.02
N GLU A 527 -10.11 11.06 3.33
CA GLU A 527 -9.15 12.14 3.55
C GLU A 527 -9.65 13.41 2.88
N TYR A 528 -9.77 14.51 3.63
CA TYR A 528 -10.26 15.77 3.10
C TYR A 528 -9.10 16.73 2.82
N GLN A 529 -9.05 17.24 1.60
CA GLN A 529 -7.94 18.01 1.06
C GLN A 529 -8.41 19.38 0.56
N GLY A 530 -7.64 20.42 0.86
CA GLY A 530 -7.91 21.77 0.36
C GLY A 530 -7.67 21.88 -1.15
N GLU A 531 -8.11 23.00 -1.74
CA GLU A 531 -8.06 23.23 -3.18
C GLU A 531 -6.67 23.04 -3.80
N ALA A 532 -5.63 23.60 -3.17
CA ALA A 532 -4.27 23.48 -3.67
C ALA A 532 -3.81 22.01 -3.76
N ALA A 533 -4.14 21.20 -2.75
CA ALA A 533 -3.76 19.78 -2.71
C ALA A 533 -4.55 18.93 -3.71
N LEU A 534 -5.86 19.17 -3.86
CA LEU A 534 -6.65 18.49 -4.90
C LEU A 534 -6.19 18.87 -6.31
N ARG A 535 -5.89 20.15 -6.54
CA ARG A 535 -5.35 20.63 -7.82
C ARG A 535 -4.00 20.01 -8.13
N GLU A 536 -3.10 19.98 -7.14
CA GLU A 536 -1.80 19.32 -7.26
C GLU A 536 -1.97 17.83 -7.60
N ARG A 537 -2.87 17.13 -6.91
CA ARG A 537 -3.18 15.72 -7.20
C ARG A 537 -3.66 15.51 -8.63
N VAL A 538 -4.64 16.28 -9.08
CA VAL A 538 -5.18 16.19 -10.45
C VAL A 538 -4.08 16.43 -11.48
N CYS A 539 -3.32 17.51 -11.32
CA CYS A 539 -2.23 17.84 -12.23
C CYS A 539 -1.14 16.76 -12.24
N HIS A 540 -0.78 16.24 -11.07
CA HIS A 540 0.23 15.20 -10.93
C HIS A 540 -0.17 13.92 -11.65
N ASP A 541 -1.35 13.38 -11.37
CA ASP A 541 -1.79 12.09 -11.87
C ASP A 541 -1.97 12.12 -13.40
N LEU A 542 -2.49 13.23 -13.93
CA LEU A 542 -2.65 13.40 -15.37
C LEU A 542 -1.31 13.60 -16.09
N ARG A 543 -0.38 14.36 -15.50
CA ARG A 543 0.88 14.70 -16.14
C ARG A 543 1.92 13.58 -16.04
N PHE A 544 2.12 13.06 -14.84
CA PHE A 544 3.24 12.19 -14.51
C PHE A 544 2.82 10.72 -14.51
N LYS A 545 1.75 10.36 -13.80
CA LYS A 545 1.24 8.97 -13.84
C LYS A 545 0.61 8.63 -15.19
N ARG A 546 0.10 9.66 -15.89
CA ARG A 546 -0.77 9.52 -17.07
C ARG A 546 -2.05 8.75 -16.74
N TYR A 547 -2.61 8.92 -15.54
CA TYR A 547 -3.81 8.21 -15.09
C TYR A 547 -5.01 9.16 -15.05
N PRO A 548 -6.18 8.76 -15.58
CA PRO A 548 -7.41 9.52 -15.38
C PRO A 548 -7.85 9.43 -13.92
N LEU A 549 -8.57 10.44 -13.44
CA LEU A 549 -9.18 10.44 -12.12
C LEU A 549 -10.70 10.34 -12.26
N ILE A 550 -11.37 9.69 -11.31
CA ILE A 550 -12.82 9.73 -11.23
C ILE A 550 -13.19 10.97 -10.42
N SER A 551 -14.02 11.86 -10.97
CA SER A 551 -14.59 12.97 -10.23
C SER A 551 -15.90 12.57 -9.57
N ILE A 552 -16.21 13.18 -8.43
CA ILE A 552 -17.51 13.08 -7.76
C ILE A 552 -18.04 14.51 -7.61
N GLY A 553 -19.19 14.81 -8.22
CA GLY A 553 -19.89 16.08 -8.06
C GLY A 553 -19.51 17.21 -9.02
N THR A 554 -18.41 17.07 -9.77
CA THR A 554 -17.81 18.15 -10.57
C THR A 554 -18.73 18.81 -11.60
N VAL A 555 -19.68 18.08 -12.17
CA VAL A 555 -20.70 18.60 -13.10
C VAL A 555 -22.07 18.28 -12.50
N PHE A 556 -23.03 19.19 -12.62
CA PHE A 556 -24.36 19.00 -12.04
C PHE A 556 -25.27 18.15 -12.97
N PRO A 557 -26.17 17.30 -12.46
CA PRO A 557 -26.33 16.85 -11.06
C PRO A 557 -25.07 16.17 -10.52
N PRO A 558 -24.80 16.22 -9.20
CA PRO A 558 -23.49 15.97 -8.60
C PRO A 558 -23.10 14.48 -8.59
N GLU A 559 -22.92 13.93 -9.78
CA GLU A 559 -22.64 12.52 -10.05
C GLU A 559 -21.17 12.29 -10.42
N CYS A 560 -20.82 11.03 -10.68
CA CYS A 560 -19.44 10.67 -11.00
C CYS A 560 -19.10 10.90 -12.48
N GLY A 561 -17.89 11.42 -12.73
CA GLY A 561 -17.32 11.57 -14.08
C GLY A 561 -15.87 11.14 -14.15
N LEU A 562 -15.23 11.47 -15.27
CA LEU A 562 -13.78 11.31 -15.44
C LEU A 562 -13.12 12.66 -15.68
N ILE A 563 -12.04 12.91 -14.95
CA ILE A 563 -11.07 13.95 -15.26
C ILE A 563 -9.97 13.31 -16.09
N THR A 564 -9.79 13.81 -17.30
CA THR A 564 -8.84 13.27 -18.29
C THR A 564 -7.81 14.30 -18.72
N GLY A 565 -7.90 15.53 -18.24
CA GLY A 565 -6.95 16.58 -18.57
C GLY A 565 -7.13 17.79 -17.68
N TYR A 566 -6.18 18.72 -17.80
CA TYR A 566 -6.23 20.02 -17.17
C TYR A 566 -5.62 21.09 -18.08
N ASP A 567 -5.99 22.33 -17.83
CA ASP A 567 -5.43 23.54 -18.44
C ASP A 567 -5.17 24.59 -17.34
N ASP A 568 -4.47 25.67 -17.69
CA ASP A 568 -4.06 26.74 -16.77
C ASP A 568 -3.46 26.24 -15.44
N GLY A 569 -2.63 25.19 -15.49
CA GLY A 569 -1.96 24.66 -14.29
C GLY A 569 -2.90 23.98 -13.29
N GLY A 570 -4.09 23.57 -13.73
CA GLY A 570 -5.08 22.86 -12.92
C GLY A 570 -6.31 23.69 -12.55
N ASP A 571 -6.32 24.98 -12.88
CA ASP A 571 -7.48 25.86 -12.67
C ASP A 571 -8.66 25.48 -13.56
N VAL A 572 -8.37 24.79 -14.67
CA VAL A 572 -9.35 24.21 -15.57
C VAL A 572 -9.14 22.72 -15.65
N ILE A 573 -10.22 21.95 -15.54
CA ILE A 573 -10.21 20.51 -15.79
C ILE A 573 -10.98 20.16 -17.05
N ILE A 574 -10.57 19.06 -17.67
CA ILE A 574 -11.12 18.53 -18.92
C ILE A 574 -11.51 17.07 -18.68
N GLY A 575 -12.66 16.64 -19.19
CA GLY A 575 -13.14 15.30 -18.86
C GLY A 575 -14.40 14.82 -19.58
N TRP A 576 -14.95 13.71 -19.09
CA TRP A 576 -16.22 13.13 -19.54
C TRP A 576 -17.22 13.03 -18.38
N HIS A 577 -18.48 13.35 -18.64
CA HIS A 577 -19.59 13.28 -17.69
C HIS A 577 -20.92 13.16 -18.43
N HIS A 578 -21.86 12.38 -17.90
CA HIS A 578 -23.15 12.16 -18.57
C HIS A 578 -23.98 13.42 -18.79
N PHE A 579 -23.91 14.35 -17.84
CA PHE A 579 -24.69 15.60 -17.86
C PHE A 579 -23.96 16.79 -18.50
N GLN A 580 -22.76 16.60 -19.05
CA GLN A 580 -21.93 17.71 -19.55
C GLN A 580 -22.57 18.56 -20.66
N GLY A 581 -23.47 17.96 -21.45
CA GLY A 581 -24.14 18.63 -22.57
C GLY A 581 -25.50 19.22 -22.24
N PHE A 582 -25.96 19.10 -20.99
CA PHE A 582 -27.28 19.56 -20.58
C PHE A 582 -27.33 21.10 -20.56
N PRO A 583 -28.43 21.73 -21.01
CA PRO A 583 -28.56 23.20 -21.06
C PRO A 583 -28.22 23.89 -19.74
N GLU A 584 -28.59 23.28 -18.61
CA GLU A 584 -28.32 23.81 -17.27
C GLU A 584 -26.81 23.98 -16.99
N ASN A 585 -25.96 23.18 -17.64
CA ASN A 585 -24.50 23.26 -17.52
C ASN A 585 -23.85 24.12 -18.60
N THR A 586 -24.36 24.06 -19.84
CA THR A 586 -23.76 24.75 -20.99
C THR A 586 -24.25 26.18 -21.14
N GLU A 587 -25.55 26.45 -21.02
CA GLU A 587 -26.13 27.79 -21.13
C GLU A 587 -25.82 28.65 -19.90
N SER A 588 -25.62 28.04 -18.73
CA SER A 588 -25.14 28.75 -17.54
C SER A 588 -23.66 29.16 -17.61
N GLY A 589 -22.92 28.67 -18.61
CA GLY A 589 -21.49 28.91 -18.79
C GLY A 589 -20.58 28.15 -17.80
N LYS A 590 -21.15 27.31 -16.92
CA LYS A 590 -20.38 26.50 -15.96
C LYS A 590 -19.54 25.42 -16.64
N VAL A 591 -19.99 24.93 -17.78
CA VAL A 591 -19.31 23.92 -18.60
C VAL A 591 -19.24 24.41 -20.04
N SER A 592 -18.04 24.35 -20.62
CA SER A 592 -17.82 24.46 -22.07
C SER A 592 -17.39 23.11 -22.62
N LEU A 593 -17.38 22.94 -23.94
CA LEU A 593 -16.96 21.69 -24.58
C LEU A 593 -15.67 21.90 -25.38
N GLU A 594 -14.72 20.98 -25.23
CA GLU A 594 -13.57 20.84 -26.12
C GLU A 594 -14.03 20.34 -27.51
N PRO A 595 -13.24 20.52 -28.58
CA PRO A 595 -13.63 20.12 -29.94
C PRO A 595 -13.97 18.63 -30.12
N ASP A 596 -13.39 17.75 -29.29
CA ASP A 596 -13.67 16.31 -29.26
C ASP A 596 -14.96 15.96 -28.47
N GLY A 597 -15.56 16.97 -27.86
CA GLY A 597 -16.75 16.92 -27.05
C GLY A 597 -16.50 16.79 -25.55
N ARG A 598 -15.26 16.71 -25.05
CA ARG A 598 -15.00 16.64 -23.58
C ARG A 598 -15.51 17.89 -22.87
N PHE A 599 -15.98 17.75 -21.64
CA PHE A 599 -16.29 18.92 -20.83
C PHE A 599 -15.01 19.67 -20.48
N ARG A 600 -15.10 20.99 -20.40
CA ARG A 600 -14.08 21.90 -19.91
C ARG A 600 -14.72 22.78 -18.84
N LYS A 601 -14.16 22.74 -17.64
CA LYS A 601 -14.69 23.46 -16.48
C LYS A 601 -13.60 24.21 -15.75
N ARG A 602 -13.76 25.54 -15.66
CA ARG A 602 -12.98 26.42 -14.79
C ARG A 602 -13.62 26.45 -13.40
N ASP A 603 -12.83 26.74 -12.36
CA ASP A 603 -13.31 26.91 -10.99
C ASP A 603 -14.12 25.69 -10.52
N TRP A 604 -13.57 24.52 -10.78
CA TRP A 604 -14.23 23.24 -10.58
C TRP A 604 -14.29 22.80 -9.11
N TYR A 605 -13.40 23.34 -8.26
CA TYR A 605 -13.25 22.91 -6.87
C TYR A 605 -14.52 23.10 -6.03
N PRO A 606 -15.22 24.26 -6.04
CA PRO A 606 -16.44 24.47 -5.25
C PRO A 606 -17.55 23.46 -5.56
N ASP A 607 -17.67 23.03 -6.82
CA ASP A 607 -18.69 22.06 -7.24
C ASP A 607 -18.24 20.61 -7.02
N THR A 608 -16.96 20.35 -6.72
CA THR A 608 -16.42 18.98 -6.61
C THR A 608 -16.49 18.47 -5.18
N ILE A 609 -17.26 17.40 -4.98
CA ILE A 609 -17.39 16.68 -3.70
C ILE A 609 -16.09 15.94 -3.37
N GLY A 610 -15.47 15.32 -4.37
CA GLY A 610 -14.20 14.64 -4.21
C GLY A 610 -13.66 14.06 -5.52
N VAL A 611 -12.48 13.47 -5.43
CA VAL A 611 -11.81 12.76 -6.52
C VAL A 611 -11.36 11.39 -6.05
N VAL A 612 -11.42 10.40 -6.93
CA VAL A 612 -10.86 9.07 -6.72
C VAL A 612 -9.72 8.87 -7.69
N ALA A 613 -8.54 8.61 -7.15
CA ALA A 613 -7.35 8.34 -7.91
C ALA A 613 -6.93 6.87 -7.80
N PHE A 614 -6.39 6.35 -8.90
CA PHE A 614 -5.73 5.04 -8.94
C PHE A 614 -4.36 5.20 -8.26
N ASP A 615 -4.23 4.74 -7.00
CA ASP A 615 -3.03 5.01 -6.20
C ASP A 615 -1.93 4.01 -6.51
N TYR A 616 -2.10 2.74 -6.13
CA TYR A 616 -1.14 1.68 -6.41
C TYR A 616 -1.85 0.34 -6.67
N LYS A 617 -1.12 -0.59 -7.30
CA LYS A 617 -1.61 -1.94 -7.61
C LYS A 617 -1.30 -2.90 -6.48
N THR A 618 -2.18 -3.87 -6.28
CA THR A 618 -1.99 -4.98 -5.35
C THR A 618 -2.24 -6.30 -6.05
N ALA A 619 -1.94 -7.42 -5.38
CA ALA A 619 -2.39 -8.72 -5.85
C ALA A 619 -3.93 -8.72 -5.94
N ARG A 620 -4.46 -9.31 -7.02
CA ARG A 620 -5.91 -9.49 -7.19
C ARG A 620 -6.38 -10.65 -6.31
N PRO A 621 -7.53 -10.53 -5.65
CA PRO A 621 -8.20 -11.69 -5.07
C PRO A 621 -8.51 -12.74 -6.14
N SER A 622 -8.70 -13.99 -5.73
CA SER A 622 -9.18 -15.00 -6.67
C SER A 622 -10.57 -14.64 -7.21
N LEU A 623 -10.92 -15.08 -8.42
CA LEU A 623 -12.26 -14.85 -8.97
C LEU A 623 -13.35 -15.48 -8.10
N ALA A 624 -13.09 -16.66 -7.53
CA ALA A 624 -14.03 -17.32 -6.63
C ALA A 624 -14.31 -16.49 -5.37
N ASP A 625 -13.27 -15.94 -4.73
CA ASP A 625 -13.44 -15.06 -3.57
C ASP A 625 -14.11 -13.75 -3.95
N THR A 626 -13.80 -13.21 -5.13
CA THR A 626 -14.42 -11.98 -5.64
C THR A 626 -15.92 -12.16 -5.82
N TYR A 627 -16.35 -13.25 -6.44
CA TYR A 627 -17.79 -13.55 -6.60
C TYR A 627 -18.47 -13.81 -5.26
N ARG A 628 -17.85 -14.58 -4.37
CA ARG A 628 -18.40 -14.84 -3.02
C ARG A 628 -18.64 -13.54 -2.25
N ASN A 629 -17.61 -12.69 -2.17
CA ASN A 629 -17.70 -11.40 -1.46
C ASN A 629 -18.77 -10.47 -2.08
N ALA A 630 -18.92 -10.48 -3.42
CA ALA A 630 -19.93 -9.68 -4.10
C ALA A 630 -21.35 -10.19 -3.85
N ILE A 631 -21.56 -11.51 -3.83
CA ILE A 631 -22.86 -12.13 -3.53
C ILE A 631 -23.26 -11.88 -2.07
N GLU A 632 -22.34 -12.04 -1.13
CA GLU A 632 -22.57 -11.71 0.29
C GLU A 632 -22.98 -10.24 0.46
N TRP A 633 -22.36 -9.35 -0.31
CA TRP A 633 -22.72 -7.93 -0.31
C TRP A 633 -24.09 -7.68 -0.94
N ALA A 634 -24.43 -8.35 -2.05
CA ALA A 634 -25.75 -8.27 -2.66
C ALA A 634 -26.86 -8.67 -1.67
N VAL A 635 -26.67 -9.77 -0.94
CA VAL A 635 -27.60 -10.21 0.11
C VAL A 635 -27.72 -9.18 1.23
N THR A 636 -26.59 -8.59 1.63
CA THR A 636 -26.57 -7.52 2.64
C THR A 636 -27.36 -6.31 2.19
N LEU A 637 -27.15 -5.84 0.95
CA LEU A 637 -27.87 -4.70 0.37
C LEU A 637 -29.37 -4.98 0.27
N GLY A 638 -29.76 -6.16 -0.21
CA GLY A 638 -31.17 -6.51 -0.39
C GLY A 638 -31.95 -6.70 0.92
N ARG A 639 -31.27 -7.11 2.00
CA ARG A 639 -31.91 -7.39 3.30
C ARG A 639 -31.78 -6.26 4.33
N THR A 640 -30.86 -5.32 4.14
CA THR A 640 -30.72 -4.20 5.09
C THR A 640 -31.83 -3.18 4.85
N PRO A 641 -32.69 -2.90 5.84
CA PRO A 641 -33.89 -2.09 5.61
C PRO A 641 -33.58 -0.60 5.38
N ARG A 642 -32.43 -0.12 5.84
CA ARG A 642 -32.11 1.31 5.80
C ARG A 642 -30.60 1.55 5.88
N PHE A 643 -30.12 2.52 5.10
CA PHE A 643 -28.80 3.13 5.26
C PHE A 643 -28.99 4.65 5.40
N ARG A 644 -28.51 5.22 6.51
CA ARG A 644 -28.72 6.65 6.85
C ARG A 644 -30.18 7.07 6.69
N GLN A 645 -30.48 8.13 5.93
CA GLN A 645 -31.86 8.58 5.72
C GLN A 645 -32.68 7.73 4.73
N HIS A 646 -32.07 6.84 3.93
CA HIS A 646 -32.75 6.12 2.86
C HIS A 646 -33.13 4.69 3.25
N TYR A 647 -34.35 4.29 2.97
CA TYR A 647 -34.73 2.87 2.94
C TYR A 647 -33.91 2.15 1.87
N SER A 648 -33.57 0.89 2.11
CA SER A 648 -32.77 0.07 1.20
C SER A 648 -33.36 -1.33 1.03
N GLY A 649 -32.91 -2.04 -0.01
CA GLY A 649 -33.33 -3.39 -0.32
C GLY A 649 -34.85 -3.53 -0.40
N LEU A 650 -35.39 -4.62 0.17
CA LEU A 650 -36.82 -4.91 0.21
C LEU A 650 -37.66 -3.79 0.84
N ALA A 651 -37.14 -3.13 1.88
CA ALA A 651 -37.85 -2.03 2.55
C ALA A 651 -37.93 -0.77 1.67
N ALA A 652 -37.02 -0.58 0.70
CA ALA A 652 -37.12 0.51 -0.26
C ALA A 652 -38.31 0.34 -1.21
N TYR A 653 -38.67 -0.89 -1.60
CA TYR A 653 -39.88 -1.15 -2.40
C TYR A 653 -41.14 -0.81 -1.61
N GLU A 654 -41.19 -1.17 -0.33
CA GLU A 654 -42.32 -0.85 0.55
C GLU A 654 -42.48 0.67 0.72
N ALA A 655 -41.38 1.38 0.95
CA ALA A 655 -41.38 2.84 1.05
C ALA A 655 -41.76 3.51 -0.29
N TRP A 656 -41.31 2.97 -1.42
CA TRP A 656 -41.67 3.43 -2.76
C TRP A 656 -43.17 3.24 -3.05
N ALA A 657 -43.70 2.04 -2.79
CA ALA A 657 -45.12 1.74 -2.92
C ALA A 657 -45.98 2.65 -2.03
N ALA A 658 -45.59 2.83 -0.76
CA ALA A 658 -46.29 3.70 0.17
C ALA A 658 -46.29 5.17 -0.30
N ALA A 659 -45.17 5.65 -0.85
CA ALA A 659 -45.06 7.00 -1.39
C ALA A 659 -46.00 7.26 -2.58
N LEU A 660 -46.16 6.28 -3.49
CA LEU A 660 -47.12 6.37 -4.59
C LEU A 660 -48.57 6.21 -4.12
N ALA A 661 -48.82 5.39 -3.09
CA ALA A 661 -50.16 5.17 -2.56
C ALA A 661 -50.72 6.40 -1.84
N ASP A 662 -49.88 7.24 -1.22
CA ASP A 662 -50.32 8.44 -0.51
C ASP A 662 -50.77 9.55 -1.49
N GLY A 663 -52.08 9.58 -1.78
CA GLY A 663 -52.70 10.57 -2.66
C GLY A 663 -52.42 12.02 -2.25
N ARG A 664 -52.23 12.30 -0.96
CA ARG A 664 -51.93 13.66 -0.46
C ARG A 664 -50.59 14.18 -0.97
N ARG A 665 -49.66 13.29 -1.37
CA ARG A 665 -48.38 13.67 -1.97
C ARG A 665 -48.50 14.13 -3.43
N PHE A 666 -49.69 14.00 -4.02
CA PHE A 666 -50.04 14.41 -5.39
C PHE A 666 -51.14 15.47 -5.43
N GLU A 667 -51.82 15.72 -4.30
CA GLU A 667 -52.77 16.81 -4.14
C GLU A 667 -52.03 18.16 -4.23
N GLU A 668 -52.66 19.14 -4.86
CA GLU A 668 -52.14 20.52 -4.96
C GLU A 668 -50.79 20.69 -5.70
N LEU A 669 -50.26 19.64 -6.36
CA LEU A 669 -49.11 19.78 -7.26
C LEU A 669 -49.52 20.46 -8.57
N ASP A 670 -48.91 21.61 -8.87
CA ASP A 670 -48.91 22.19 -10.20
C ASP A 670 -48.04 21.36 -11.17
N ASP A 671 -48.06 21.72 -12.46
CA ASP A 671 -47.38 20.93 -13.49
C ASP A 671 -45.85 20.91 -13.30
N GLU A 672 -45.26 21.95 -12.71
CA GLU A 672 -43.83 22.01 -12.37
C GLU A 672 -43.50 21.09 -11.18
N ALA A 673 -44.33 21.12 -10.13
CA ALA A 673 -44.16 20.30 -8.93
C ALA A 673 -44.40 18.79 -9.18
N ARG A 674 -45.13 18.43 -10.25
CA ARG A 674 -45.32 17.02 -10.68
C ARG A 674 -44.06 16.37 -11.25
N PHE A 675 -43.05 17.16 -11.60
CA PHE A 675 -41.83 16.62 -12.19
C PHE A 675 -40.97 15.85 -11.17
N ALA A 676 -40.92 16.30 -9.92
CA ALA A 676 -40.12 15.63 -8.88
C ALA A 676 -40.58 14.18 -8.59
N PRO A 677 -41.89 13.91 -8.39
CA PRO A 677 -42.38 12.52 -8.28
C PRO A 677 -42.07 11.68 -9.53
N LEU A 678 -42.24 12.24 -10.73
CA LEU A 678 -41.95 11.53 -11.99
C LEU A 678 -40.46 11.20 -12.13
N MET A 679 -39.58 12.13 -11.78
CA MET A 679 -38.13 11.91 -11.74
C MET A 679 -37.79 10.75 -10.81
N CYS A 680 -38.24 10.79 -9.56
CA CYS A 680 -37.96 9.73 -8.59
C CYS A 680 -38.49 8.36 -9.08
N GLN A 681 -39.69 8.34 -9.66
CA GLN A 681 -40.28 7.14 -10.26
C GLN A 681 -39.40 6.59 -11.40
N ASN A 682 -39.00 7.45 -12.34
CA ASN A 682 -38.17 7.06 -13.48
C ASN A 682 -36.78 6.59 -13.05
N ASP A 683 -36.19 7.24 -12.07
CA ASP A 683 -34.87 6.90 -11.53
C ASP A 683 -34.86 5.54 -10.82
N ALA A 684 -35.91 5.24 -10.05
CA ALA A 684 -36.08 3.90 -9.46
C ALA A 684 -36.25 2.83 -10.54
N MET A 685 -37.10 3.08 -11.54
CA MET A 685 -37.29 2.13 -12.65
C MET A 685 -35.99 1.91 -13.44
N ASN A 686 -35.25 2.97 -13.78
CA ASN A 686 -33.97 2.87 -14.48
C ASN A 686 -32.92 2.12 -13.66
N THR A 687 -32.85 2.39 -12.36
CA THR A 687 -31.93 1.72 -11.43
C THR A 687 -32.17 0.22 -11.41
N ILE A 688 -33.43 -0.21 -11.36
CA ILE A 688 -33.78 -1.64 -11.38
C ILE A 688 -33.52 -2.23 -12.77
N ILE A 689 -33.99 -1.60 -13.86
CA ILE A 689 -33.84 -2.13 -15.22
C ILE A 689 -32.35 -2.36 -15.56
N GLU A 690 -31.51 -1.34 -15.37
CA GLU A 690 -30.07 -1.49 -15.61
C GLU A 690 -29.42 -2.43 -14.59
N GLY A 691 -29.67 -2.20 -13.31
CA GLY A 691 -29.02 -2.93 -12.23
C GLY A 691 -29.26 -4.43 -12.34
N ARG A 692 -30.51 -4.86 -12.53
CA ARG A 692 -30.91 -6.27 -12.49
C ARG A 692 -30.53 -7.02 -13.76
N THR A 693 -30.50 -6.31 -14.89
CA THR A 693 -29.92 -6.86 -16.13
C THR A 693 -28.44 -7.20 -15.92
N ASN A 694 -27.66 -6.27 -15.34
CA ASN A 694 -26.24 -6.51 -15.05
C ASN A 694 -26.05 -7.54 -13.91
N ALA A 695 -26.95 -7.57 -12.91
CA ALA A 695 -26.93 -8.56 -11.85
C ALA A 695 -27.10 -9.98 -12.40
N ALA A 696 -28.07 -10.18 -13.30
CA ALA A 696 -28.31 -11.48 -13.92
C ALA A 696 -27.10 -11.97 -14.73
N GLU A 697 -26.48 -11.09 -15.52
CA GLU A 697 -25.25 -11.43 -16.25
C GLU A 697 -24.09 -11.76 -15.29
N PHE A 698 -23.87 -10.93 -14.27
CA PHE A 698 -22.85 -11.15 -13.25
C PHE A 698 -23.02 -12.51 -12.53
N LEU A 699 -24.26 -12.86 -12.16
CA LEU A 699 -24.54 -14.11 -11.46
C LEU A 699 -24.34 -15.34 -12.36
N ARG A 700 -24.62 -15.23 -13.66
CA ARG A 700 -24.29 -16.30 -14.62
C ARG A 700 -22.79 -16.46 -14.81
N ASP A 701 -22.05 -15.37 -14.79
CA ASP A 701 -20.58 -15.40 -14.80
C ASP A 701 -20.03 -16.04 -13.53
N ALA A 702 -20.61 -15.71 -12.38
CA ALA A 702 -20.31 -16.33 -11.10
C ALA A 702 -20.65 -17.83 -11.10
N ALA A 703 -21.78 -18.25 -11.68
CA ALA A 703 -22.21 -19.65 -11.75
C ALA A 703 -21.21 -20.54 -12.50
N ARG A 704 -20.52 -20.01 -13.52
CA ARG A 704 -19.46 -20.72 -14.24
C ARG A 704 -18.21 -20.96 -13.38
N THR A 705 -17.97 -20.12 -12.37
CA THR A 705 -16.82 -20.20 -11.48
C THR A 705 -17.16 -20.96 -10.19
N LEU A 706 -18.33 -20.71 -9.62
CA LEU A 706 -18.85 -21.30 -8.38
C LEU A 706 -19.82 -22.44 -8.71
N SER A 707 -19.31 -23.51 -9.33
CA SER A 707 -20.11 -24.57 -9.93
C SER A 707 -21.09 -25.26 -8.96
N SER A 708 -20.74 -25.38 -7.68
CA SER A 708 -21.63 -25.96 -6.66
C SER A 708 -22.85 -25.08 -6.34
N ALA A 709 -22.75 -23.77 -6.54
CA ALA A 709 -23.83 -22.81 -6.35
C ALA A 709 -24.57 -22.45 -7.64
N ALA A 710 -24.15 -23.00 -8.80
CA ALA A 710 -24.68 -22.62 -10.10
C ALA A 710 -26.22 -22.66 -10.21
N PRO A 711 -26.94 -23.70 -9.72
CA PRO A 711 -28.40 -23.72 -9.78
C PRO A 711 -29.06 -22.55 -9.03
N ALA A 712 -28.50 -22.19 -7.87
CA ALA A 712 -29.00 -21.09 -7.05
C ALA A 712 -28.72 -19.73 -7.70
N LEU A 713 -27.53 -19.56 -8.28
CA LEU A 713 -27.14 -18.34 -8.98
C LEU A 713 -27.95 -18.12 -10.27
N GLU A 714 -28.23 -19.18 -11.03
CA GLU A 714 -29.10 -19.13 -12.21
C GLU A 714 -30.56 -18.83 -11.84
N ALA A 715 -31.06 -19.39 -10.73
CA ALA A 715 -32.39 -19.08 -10.22
C ALA A 715 -32.50 -17.59 -9.81
N ALA A 716 -31.51 -17.08 -9.07
CA ALA A 716 -31.44 -15.66 -8.71
C ALA A 716 -31.38 -14.75 -9.94
N ALA A 717 -30.57 -15.11 -10.95
CA ALA A 717 -30.52 -14.38 -12.22
C ALA A 717 -31.88 -14.35 -12.93
N GLY A 718 -32.59 -15.49 -12.97
CA GLY A 718 -33.93 -15.58 -13.55
C GLY A 718 -34.97 -14.74 -12.81
N ALA A 719 -34.89 -14.65 -11.48
CA ALA A 719 -35.75 -13.81 -10.66
C ALA A 719 -35.52 -12.32 -10.95
N TYR A 720 -34.27 -11.87 -11.02
CA TYR A 720 -33.94 -10.50 -11.41
C TYR A 720 -34.40 -10.15 -12.83
N GLU A 721 -34.30 -11.06 -13.80
CA GLU A 721 -34.86 -10.83 -15.15
C GLU A 721 -36.39 -10.72 -15.14
N ALA A 722 -37.06 -11.48 -14.26
CA ALA A 722 -38.50 -11.39 -14.08
C ALA A 722 -38.89 -10.04 -13.47
N GLU A 723 -38.08 -9.53 -12.54
CA GLU A 723 -38.21 -8.19 -11.97
C GLU A 723 -38.09 -7.10 -13.05
N VAL A 724 -37.06 -7.17 -13.90
CA VAL A 724 -36.87 -6.23 -15.02
C VAL A 724 -38.12 -6.18 -15.91
N ARG A 725 -38.71 -7.34 -16.24
CA ARG A 725 -39.96 -7.39 -17.03
C ARG A 725 -41.12 -6.70 -16.32
N THR A 726 -41.25 -6.88 -15.00
CA THR A 726 -42.28 -6.20 -14.20
C THR A 726 -42.08 -4.67 -14.19
N VAL A 727 -40.85 -4.20 -14.07
CA VAL A 727 -40.53 -2.76 -14.08
C VAL A 727 -40.69 -2.14 -15.48
N LEU A 728 -40.38 -2.87 -16.54
CA LEU A 728 -40.69 -2.44 -17.91
C LEU A 728 -42.21 -2.30 -18.12
N GLU A 729 -43.01 -3.19 -17.53
CA GLU A 729 -44.47 -3.05 -17.54
C GLU A 729 -44.91 -1.75 -16.83
N MET A 730 -44.27 -1.37 -15.72
CA MET A 730 -44.52 -0.07 -15.07
C MET A 730 -44.23 1.09 -16.02
N ALA A 731 -43.08 1.07 -16.69
CA ALA A 731 -42.69 2.09 -17.65
C ALA A 731 -43.71 2.20 -18.78
N ASP A 732 -44.18 1.09 -19.34
CA ASP A 732 -45.20 1.08 -20.40
C ASP A 732 -46.51 1.74 -19.95
N ARG A 733 -46.92 1.58 -18.68
CA ARG A 733 -48.12 2.27 -18.14
C ARG A 733 -47.98 3.79 -18.09
N LEU A 734 -46.76 4.32 -18.12
CA LEU A 734 -46.45 5.74 -18.16
C LEU A 734 -46.08 6.24 -19.57
N GLY A 735 -46.18 5.39 -20.59
CA GLY A 735 -45.77 5.72 -21.96
C GLY A 735 -44.25 5.60 -22.20
N GLY A 736 -43.56 4.85 -21.34
CA GLY A 736 -42.11 4.68 -21.29
C GLY A 736 -41.44 5.60 -20.26
N VAL A 737 -40.11 5.52 -20.17
CA VAL A 737 -39.31 6.35 -19.27
C VAL A 737 -39.06 7.71 -19.93
N ARG A 738 -40.05 8.61 -19.85
CA ARG A 738 -39.98 9.97 -20.41
C ARG A 738 -40.20 11.02 -19.34
N TRP A 739 -39.55 12.16 -19.53
CA TRP A 739 -39.58 13.31 -18.63
C TRP A 739 -40.42 14.40 -19.30
N HIS A 740 -41.74 14.22 -19.29
CA HIS A 740 -42.69 15.05 -20.02
C HIS A 740 -44.01 15.18 -19.23
N GLU A 741 -44.82 16.18 -19.57
CA GLU A 741 -46.10 16.48 -18.89
C GLU A 741 -47.08 15.30 -18.91
N GLU A 742 -47.16 14.59 -20.03
CA GLU A 742 -48.05 13.43 -20.21
C GLU A 742 -47.77 12.30 -19.18
N PRO A 743 -46.55 11.73 -19.06
CA PRO A 743 -46.20 10.81 -17.98
C PRO A 743 -46.43 11.36 -16.57
N ALA A 744 -46.20 12.66 -16.35
CA ALA A 744 -46.40 13.29 -15.04
C ALA A 744 -47.89 13.29 -14.65
N ALA A 745 -48.76 13.61 -15.61
CA ALA A 745 -50.21 13.54 -15.44
C ALA A 745 -50.70 12.09 -15.22
N LEU A 746 -50.14 11.13 -15.96
CA LEU A 746 -50.43 9.70 -15.74
C LEU A 746 -50.02 9.24 -14.34
N LEU A 747 -48.85 9.65 -13.85
CA LEU A 747 -48.42 9.32 -12.49
C LEU A 747 -49.31 9.98 -11.43
N ALA A 748 -49.88 11.15 -11.71
CA ALA A 748 -50.83 11.83 -10.81
C ALA A 748 -52.24 11.18 -10.82
N ASP A 749 -52.55 10.28 -11.74
CA ASP A 749 -53.81 9.53 -11.73
C ASP A 749 -53.81 8.44 -10.65
N ALA A 750 -54.82 8.46 -9.77
CA ALA A 750 -54.92 7.52 -8.66
C ALA A 750 -55.07 6.05 -9.13
N GLY A 751 -55.77 5.82 -10.26
CA GLY A 751 -55.93 4.49 -10.83
C GLY A 751 -54.64 3.94 -11.43
N VAL A 752 -53.82 4.80 -12.07
CA VAL A 752 -52.47 4.46 -12.53
C VAL A 752 -51.59 4.12 -11.34
N ARG A 753 -51.54 4.97 -10.29
CA ARG A 753 -50.72 4.69 -9.10
C ARG A 753 -51.09 3.38 -8.41
N ALA A 754 -52.38 3.08 -8.26
CA ALA A 754 -52.82 1.80 -7.69
C ALA A 754 -52.28 0.59 -8.48
N ARG A 755 -52.22 0.69 -9.81
CA ARG A 755 -51.63 -0.35 -10.67
C ARG A 755 -50.11 -0.40 -10.55
N LEU A 756 -49.44 0.74 -10.45
CA LEU A 756 -47.99 0.81 -10.24
C LEU A 756 -47.60 0.20 -8.88
N VAL A 757 -48.34 0.50 -7.82
CA VAL A 757 -48.14 -0.10 -6.48
C VAL A 757 -48.21 -1.63 -6.53
N ALA A 758 -49.21 -2.19 -7.21
CA ALA A 758 -49.31 -3.64 -7.37
C ALA A 758 -48.13 -4.25 -8.15
N LEU A 759 -47.59 -3.52 -9.14
CA LEU A 759 -46.38 -3.93 -9.85
C LEU A 759 -45.13 -3.81 -8.97
N ILE A 760 -45.04 -2.79 -8.10
CA ILE A 760 -43.92 -2.62 -7.16
C ILE A 760 -43.89 -3.76 -6.16
N ASP A 761 -45.05 -4.15 -5.63
CA ASP A 761 -45.16 -5.32 -4.75
C ASP A 761 -44.73 -6.61 -5.45
N ARG A 762 -45.10 -6.77 -6.73
CA ARG A 762 -44.64 -7.91 -7.54
C ARG A 762 -43.13 -7.89 -7.74
N ALA A 763 -42.54 -6.74 -8.06
CA ALA A 763 -41.10 -6.59 -8.19
C ALA A 763 -40.37 -6.90 -6.87
N ARG A 764 -40.92 -6.43 -5.73
CA ARG A 764 -40.41 -6.75 -4.39
C ARG A 764 -40.37 -8.26 -4.12
N LEU A 765 -41.42 -9.00 -4.50
CA LEU A 765 -41.45 -10.46 -4.35
C LEU A 765 -40.40 -11.16 -5.23
N GLN A 766 -40.09 -10.60 -6.39
CA GLN A 766 -39.06 -11.13 -7.29
C GLN A 766 -37.64 -10.86 -6.76
N GLU A 767 -37.41 -9.68 -6.17
CA GLU A 767 -36.19 -9.38 -5.41
C GLU A 767 -36.06 -10.34 -4.20
N GLU A 768 -37.14 -10.60 -3.46
CA GLU A 768 -37.16 -11.54 -2.33
C GLU A 768 -36.86 -13.00 -2.75
N GLU A 769 -37.35 -13.43 -3.91
CA GLU A 769 -37.03 -14.73 -4.52
C GLU A 769 -35.54 -14.82 -4.90
N ALA A 770 -34.99 -13.76 -5.50
CA ALA A 770 -33.57 -13.69 -5.83
C ALA A 770 -32.71 -13.79 -4.57
N LEU A 771 -33.01 -13.00 -3.53
CA LEU A 771 -32.31 -12.97 -2.24
C LEU A 771 -32.48 -14.23 -1.38
N SER A 772 -33.47 -15.07 -1.69
CA SER A 772 -33.64 -16.38 -1.05
C SER A 772 -32.83 -17.46 -1.76
N SER A 773 -32.54 -17.26 -3.05
CA SER A 773 -31.68 -18.14 -3.84
C SER A 773 -30.20 -17.85 -3.59
N LEU A 774 -29.81 -16.57 -3.46
CA LEU A 774 -28.48 -16.14 -3.05
C LEU A 774 -28.20 -16.46 -1.57
#